data_AF-A0A2G4DKS5-F1
#
_entry.id   AF-A0A2G4DKS5-F1
#
_cell.length_a   1.000
_cell.length_b   1.000
_cell.length_c   1.000
_cell.angle_alpha   90.00
_cell.angle_beta   90.00
_cell.angle_gamma   90.00
#
_symmetry.space_group_name_H-M   'P 1'
#
loop_
_entity.id
_entity.type
_entity.pdbx_description
1 polymer ?
#
loop_
_entity_poly.entity_id
_entity_poly.type
_entity_poly.pdbx_seq_one_letter_code
_entity_poly.pdbx_strand_id
1 'polypeptide(L)'
;CLSMRLKKAVFANCADLDELDPYVMVYRRIEEYLLARGEPERLELVRRSLYLKVNKKLTGSTRHRSNSWQRLLLERLVSEWHWDERQLALLDSRSQWKVRQVASERRALVGELNFSYRFLTQFARTQKAVNSINKRDLNVLGRRLYAAFERKAGKVEFLNPGIAPDLAEDTLTLAQLPNKREPGRHQWCLYNGSLSAHELETFAPIKRSRELLELLTWCHRNNVIDSSTRLALHPGISDLTEFELFNLQGALQQSIAPPPGMVEEEVLLSPSVPREILLLINVGVDPLRHHKDLNILMTTERTDSLSYAGVRENLVLTFDQITLNSWNEVLVNRFDGPYALLDCLTELFNGLPEKSARPVIRVRCFCHNRAQAIAQRVEELIGTAQLLLDRRLNHRYLIQVEQRYHVLEMIPGRVSHVTLEHLPALFSYLGEELSAYSPIHLDPQALDDSDLSLFIPYGQPECIQVFYRINEPNADLYVLDERNALWHQQVPYHTESSLLVPLQRFFQSLVYRRVALLPLDNPLESTPLEALYYRLTPDGSGRARRVEHRPTPTMLSDPSFFDVQAIIEEASPGQVSVTLYCDGTEFSELEHGDQLFSVVARRILEQRREPQRYRCYITDLDLSGILRETRGQTILFLRYKAELERSLNAALDEL
;
A
#
# COMPACT_ATOMS: atom_id res chain seq x y z
N CYS A 1 -9.60 -3.15 53.68
CA CYS A 1 -10.20 -2.02 52.92
C CYS A 1 -9.77 -0.71 53.58
N LEU A 2 -9.31 0.29 52.81
CA LEU A 2 -8.82 1.59 53.33
C LEU A 2 -9.87 2.32 54.16
N SER A 3 -11.13 2.29 53.72
CA SER A 3 -12.28 2.86 54.44
C SER A 3 -12.46 2.30 55.86
N MET A 4 -12.21 1.00 56.05
CA MET A 4 -12.26 0.36 57.38
C MET A 4 -11.08 0.78 58.26
N ARG A 5 -9.90 1.00 57.65
CA ARG A 5 -8.71 1.48 58.38
C ARG A 5 -8.92 2.91 58.85
N LEU A 6 -9.47 3.78 58.00
CA LEU A 6 -9.85 5.14 58.36
C LEU A 6 -10.87 5.15 59.49
N LYS A 7 -11.98 4.40 59.34
CA LYS A 7 -13.00 4.28 60.40
C LYS A 7 -12.41 3.81 61.72
N LYS A 8 -11.57 2.76 61.71
CA LYS A 8 -10.89 2.28 62.92
C LYS A 8 -10.00 3.33 63.57
N ALA A 9 -9.23 4.08 62.79
CA ALA A 9 -8.37 5.14 63.31
C ALA A 9 -9.18 6.28 63.94
N VAL A 10 -10.29 6.67 63.32
CA VAL A 10 -11.23 7.67 63.85
C VAL A 10 -11.89 7.17 65.16
N PHE A 11 -12.39 5.92 65.18
CA PHE A 11 -12.98 5.33 66.39
C PHE A 11 -11.95 5.11 67.52
N ALA A 12 -10.66 5.07 67.21
CA ALA A 12 -9.57 4.99 68.17
C ALA A 12 -9.09 6.36 68.66
N ASN A 13 -9.82 7.45 68.38
CA ASN A 13 -9.47 8.84 68.74
C ASN A 13 -8.10 9.30 68.19
N CYS A 14 -7.68 8.81 67.01
CA CYS A 14 -6.53 9.39 66.33
C CYS A 14 -6.89 10.81 65.85
N ALA A 15 -6.20 11.82 66.37
CA ALA A 15 -6.47 13.24 66.09
C ALA A 15 -5.50 13.86 65.07
N ASP A 16 -4.49 13.11 64.61
CA ASP A 16 -3.54 13.60 63.62
C ASP A 16 -4.18 13.58 62.22
N LEU A 17 -4.50 14.78 61.72
CA LEU A 17 -5.11 14.97 60.40
C LEU A 17 -4.17 14.56 59.26
N ASP A 18 -2.84 14.65 59.47
CA ASP A 18 -1.86 14.27 58.45
C ASP A 18 -1.86 12.75 58.24
N GLU A 19 -2.01 11.96 59.31
CA GLU A 19 -2.07 10.50 59.27
C GLU A 19 -3.43 9.96 58.78
N LEU A 20 -4.49 10.76 58.93
CA LEU A 20 -5.83 10.46 58.42
C LEU A 20 -6.02 10.92 56.96
N ASP A 21 -5.06 11.62 56.37
CA ASP A 21 -5.13 12.04 54.97
C ASP A 21 -5.26 10.80 54.05
N PRO A 22 -6.28 10.75 53.18
CA PRO A 22 -6.50 9.58 52.32
C PRO A 22 -5.33 9.23 51.41
N TYR A 23 -4.55 10.20 50.93
CA TYR A 23 -3.38 9.93 50.10
C TYR A 23 -2.24 9.32 50.92
N VAL A 24 -2.01 9.82 52.14
CA VAL A 24 -1.03 9.25 53.07
C VAL A 24 -1.42 7.82 53.44
N MET A 25 -2.70 7.58 53.78
CA MET A 25 -3.17 6.23 54.12
C MET A 25 -3.00 5.23 52.96
N VAL A 26 -3.26 5.67 51.72
CA VAL A 26 -3.01 4.86 50.51
C VAL A 26 -1.53 4.58 50.35
N TYR A 27 -0.68 5.60 50.45
CA TYR A 27 0.77 5.48 50.38
C TYR A 27 1.30 4.48 51.42
N ARG A 28 0.97 4.67 52.71
CA ARG A 28 1.40 3.78 53.79
C ARG A 28 0.99 2.34 53.57
N ARG A 29 -0.21 2.12 53.02
CA ARG A 29 -0.68 0.77 52.69
C ARG A 29 0.16 0.12 51.57
N ILE A 30 0.54 0.90 50.56
CA ILE A 30 1.41 0.43 49.47
C ILE A 30 2.83 0.19 50.01
N GLU A 31 3.35 1.08 50.84
CA GLU A 31 4.65 0.97 51.51
C GLU A 31 4.75 -0.31 52.33
N GLU A 32 3.80 -0.58 53.23
CA GLU A 32 3.73 -1.83 54.00
C GLU A 32 3.76 -3.07 53.10
N TYR A 33 2.99 -3.04 52.00
CA TYR A 33 2.89 -4.16 51.07
C TYR A 33 4.20 -4.43 50.32
N LEU A 34 4.87 -3.38 49.83
CA LEU A 34 6.12 -3.51 49.08
C LEU A 34 7.32 -3.83 49.98
N LEU A 35 7.34 -3.29 51.21
CA LEU A 35 8.34 -3.66 52.22
C LEU A 35 8.23 -5.13 52.61
N ALA A 36 7.01 -5.62 52.88
CA ALA A 36 6.78 -7.03 53.23
C ALA A 36 7.20 -8.01 52.12
N ARG A 37 7.24 -7.54 50.86
CA ARG A 37 7.66 -8.32 49.70
C ARG A 37 9.13 -8.13 49.31
N GLY A 38 9.84 -7.19 49.95
CA GLY A 38 11.22 -6.88 49.63
C GLY A 38 11.40 -6.24 48.24
N GLU A 39 10.51 -5.33 47.85
CA GLU A 39 10.51 -4.71 46.51
C GLU A 39 10.87 -3.20 46.58
N PRO A 40 12.14 -2.83 46.92
CA PRO A 40 12.53 -1.45 47.21
C PRO A 40 12.49 -0.51 45.99
N GLU A 41 12.80 -1.00 44.79
CA GLU A 41 12.78 -0.18 43.57
C GLU A 41 11.36 0.31 43.22
N ARG A 42 10.36 -0.57 43.39
CA ARG A 42 8.95 -0.24 43.19
C ARG A 42 8.47 0.77 44.23
N LEU A 43 8.90 0.59 45.49
CA LEU A 43 8.59 1.52 46.57
C LEU A 43 9.15 2.91 46.28
N GLU A 44 10.39 2.97 45.79
CA GLU A 44 11.04 4.23 45.43
C GLU A 44 10.33 4.94 44.27
N LEU A 45 9.81 4.20 43.28
CA LEU A 45 8.97 4.78 42.23
C LEU A 45 7.66 5.39 42.79
N VAL A 46 7.02 4.72 43.76
CA VAL A 46 5.81 5.23 44.41
C VAL A 46 6.10 6.50 45.22
N ARG A 47 7.21 6.54 45.96
CA ARG A 47 7.65 7.72 46.72
C ARG A 47 7.90 8.92 45.80
N ARG A 48 8.67 8.73 44.72
CA ARG A 48 8.90 9.76 43.70
C ARG A 48 7.59 10.22 43.05
N SER A 49 6.69 9.29 42.73
CA SER A 49 5.38 9.62 42.14
C SER A 49 4.52 10.45 43.09
N LEU A 50 4.50 10.13 44.39
CA LEU A 50 3.79 10.92 45.41
C LEU A 50 4.37 12.33 45.52
N TYR A 51 5.70 12.44 45.61
CA TYR A 51 6.41 13.72 45.69
C TYR A 51 6.08 14.63 44.49
N LEU A 52 6.21 14.09 43.27
CA LEU A 52 5.93 14.83 42.04
C LEU A 52 4.45 15.20 41.88
N LYS A 53 3.53 14.38 42.42
CA LYS A 53 2.09 14.65 42.41
C LYS A 53 1.70 15.78 43.35
N VAL A 54 2.34 15.87 44.52
CA VAL A 54 2.13 16.98 45.47
C VAL A 54 2.63 18.31 44.89
N ASN A 55 3.67 18.27 44.05
CA ASN A 55 4.19 19.42 43.30
C ASN A 55 4.60 20.60 44.22
N LYS A 56 5.23 20.29 45.36
CA LYS A 56 5.80 21.27 46.31
C LYS A 56 7.31 21.06 46.39
N LYS A 57 8.07 22.07 45.95
CA LYS A 57 9.54 22.00 45.95
C LYS A 57 10.10 22.14 47.36
N LEU A 58 10.97 21.23 47.79
CA LEU A 58 11.62 21.30 49.10
C LEU A 58 12.97 22.02 49.05
N THR A 59 13.65 22.01 47.90
CA THR A 59 14.89 22.72 47.62
C THR A 59 14.65 24.17 47.19
N GLY A 60 15.57 25.08 47.54
CA GLY A 60 15.52 26.51 47.19
C GLY A 60 15.59 27.47 48.40
N SER A 61 15.78 28.76 48.10
CA SER A 61 16.07 29.77 49.13
C SER A 61 14.88 30.06 50.05
N THR A 62 15.19 30.22 51.34
CA THR A 62 14.29 30.21 52.50
C THR A 62 13.36 31.42 52.64
N ARG A 63 13.45 32.40 51.75
CA ARG A 63 12.78 33.72 51.88
C ARG A 63 11.29 33.74 51.48
N HIS A 64 10.78 32.70 50.82
CA HIS A 64 9.34 32.57 50.47
C HIS A 64 8.70 31.31 51.09
N ARG A 65 9.13 30.90 52.29
CA ARG A 65 8.58 29.77 53.04
C ARG A 65 7.14 30.08 53.51
N SER A 66 6.13 29.76 52.70
CA SER A 66 4.80 29.54 53.24
C SER A 66 4.78 28.18 53.93
N ASN A 67 4.52 28.16 55.24
CA ASN A 67 4.39 26.94 56.04
C ASN A 67 3.06 26.24 55.73
N SER A 68 2.90 25.73 54.51
CA SER A 68 1.76 24.86 54.21
C SER A 68 1.93 23.52 54.93
N TRP A 69 0.89 23.02 55.59
CA TRP A 69 0.88 21.71 56.26
C TRP A 69 1.40 20.58 55.33
N GLN A 70 1.03 20.63 54.04
CA GLN A 70 1.49 19.68 53.00
C GLN A 70 3.02 19.62 52.89
N ARG A 71 3.69 20.77 53.03
CA ARG A 71 5.16 20.85 52.96
C ARG A 71 5.80 20.21 54.19
N LEU A 72 5.29 20.53 55.38
CA LEU A 72 5.80 19.96 56.64
C LEU A 72 5.64 18.43 56.67
N LEU A 73 4.50 17.93 56.17
CA LEU A 73 4.25 16.51 55.99
C LEU A 73 5.22 15.88 54.96
N LEU A 74 5.45 16.56 53.83
CA LEU A 74 6.40 16.07 52.82
C LEU A 74 7.83 16.05 53.34
N GLU A 75 8.25 17.04 54.13
CA GLU A 75 9.56 17.08 54.81
C GLU A 75 9.71 15.88 55.77
N ARG A 76 8.67 15.57 56.56
CA ARG A 76 8.62 14.38 57.43
C ARG A 76 8.80 13.09 56.61
N LEU A 77 7.99 12.91 55.57
CA LEU A 77 8.05 11.72 54.71
C LEU A 77 9.42 11.57 54.02
N VAL A 78 9.98 12.65 53.48
CA VAL A 78 11.30 12.64 52.82
C VAL A 78 12.40 12.25 53.80
N SER A 79 12.34 12.70 55.06
CA SER A 79 13.26 12.27 56.11
C SER A 79 13.15 10.76 56.38
N GLU A 80 11.95 10.20 56.39
CA GLU A 80 11.72 8.77 56.59
C GLU A 80 12.20 7.94 55.39
N TRP A 81 12.15 8.51 54.19
CA TRP A 81 12.64 7.87 52.98
C TRP A 81 14.16 7.88 52.85
N HIS A 82 14.85 8.69 53.67
CA HIS A 82 16.30 8.86 53.65
C HIS A 82 16.83 9.39 52.31
N TRP A 83 16.05 10.25 51.63
CA TRP A 83 16.51 10.90 50.39
C TRP A 83 17.59 11.95 50.67
N ASP A 84 18.59 12.00 49.79
CA ASP A 84 19.64 13.01 49.86
C ASP A 84 19.23 14.32 49.16
N GLU A 85 19.99 15.38 49.40
CA GLU A 85 19.74 16.69 48.77
C GLU A 85 19.86 16.65 47.24
N ARG A 86 20.67 15.74 46.70
CA ARG A 86 20.88 15.60 45.25
C ARG A 86 19.62 15.07 44.57
N GLN A 87 19.01 14.04 45.15
CA GLN A 87 17.75 13.47 44.68
C GLN A 87 16.62 14.50 44.75
N LEU A 88 16.53 15.26 45.84
CA LEU A 88 15.54 16.33 45.97
C LEU A 88 15.74 17.42 44.92
N ALA A 89 16.98 17.87 44.71
CA ALA A 89 17.29 18.88 43.69
C ALA A 89 16.96 18.40 42.27
N LEU A 90 17.18 17.11 41.99
CA LEU A 90 16.78 16.49 40.72
C LEU A 90 15.25 16.50 40.55
N LEU A 91 14.48 16.09 41.56
CA LEU A 91 13.03 16.06 41.50
C LEU A 91 12.41 17.46 41.42
N ASP A 92 12.98 18.44 42.12
CA ASP A 92 12.50 19.83 42.10
C ASP A 92 12.86 20.58 40.82
N SER A 93 13.87 20.11 40.10
CA SER A 93 14.21 20.58 38.75
C SER A 93 13.39 19.89 37.65
N ARG A 94 12.24 19.27 37.97
CA ARG A 94 11.31 18.65 37.00
C ARG A 94 11.00 19.53 35.78
N SER A 95 10.87 20.83 35.96
CA SER A 95 10.61 21.77 34.86
C SER A 95 11.78 21.93 33.88
N GLN A 96 12.98 21.50 34.26
CA GLN A 96 14.20 21.51 33.45
C GLN A 96 14.53 20.11 32.91
N TRP A 97 13.70 19.11 33.18
CA TRP A 97 13.95 17.75 32.70
C TRP A 97 13.82 17.68 31.19
N LYS A 98 14.91 17.30 30.52
CA LYS A 98 14.95 17.06 29.08
C LYS A 98 14.88 15.57 28.75
N VAL A 99 14.95 15.25 27.46
CA VAL A 99 14.76 13.90 26.89
C VAL A 99 15.45 12.79 27.69
N ARG A 100 16.74 12.96 28.03
CA ARG A 100 17.53 11.91 28.72
C ARG A 100 16.95 11.55 30.09
N GLN A 101 16.58 12.55 30.88
CA GLN A 101 16.00 12.35 32.21
C GLN A 101 14.61 11.72 32.09
N VAL A 102 13.77 12.24 31.19
CA VAL A 102 12.42 11.71 30.96
C VAL A 102 12.45 10.27 30.46
N ALA A 103 13.41 9.91 29.60
CA ALA A 103 13.57 8.54 29.11
C ALA A 103 13.89 7.54 30.24
N SER A 104 14.68 7.97 31.23
CA SER A 104 14.99 7.15 32.41
C SER A 104 13.74 6.92 33.27
N GLU A 105 13.03 8.01 33.61
CA GLU A 105 11.81 7.94 34.43
C GLU A 105 10.69 7.15 33.74
N ARG A 106 10.51 7.34 32.43
CA ARG A 106 9.57 6.56 31.64
C ARG A 106 9.85 5.07 31.73
N ARG A 107 11.12 4.66 31.65
CA ARG A 107 11.48 3.23 31.68
C ARG A 107 11.02 2.58 32.99
N ALA A 108 11.23 3.26 34.12
CA ALA A 108 10.77 2.78 35.42
C ALA A 108 9.23 2.72 35.49
N LEU A 109 8.54 3.78 35.05
CA LEU A 109 7.09 3.85 35.04
C LEU A 109 6.44 2.76 34.16
N VAL A 110 6.93 2.59 32.93
CA VAL A 110 6.39 1.59 31.98
C VAL A 110 6.64 0.18 32.50
N GLY A 111 7.80 -0.08 33.10
CA GLY A 111 8.10 -1.36 33.76
C GLY A 111 7.07 -1.70 34.83
N GLU A 112 6.77 -0.74 35.71
CA GLU A 112 5.80 -0.91 36.79
C GLU A 112 4.36 -1.10 36.29
N LEU A 113 3.94 -0.32 35.29
CA LEU A 113 2.60 -0.44 34.70
C LEU A 113 2.39 -1.82 34.05
N ASN A 114 3.38 -2.29 33.28
CA ASN A 114 3.34 -3.61 32.67
C ASN A 114 3.35 -4.73 33.71
N PHE A 115 4.15 -4.59 34.78
CA PHE A 115 4.15 -5.52 35.89
C PHE A 115 2.78 -5.59 36.58
N SER A 116 2.22 -4.43 36.94
CA SER A 116 0.91 -4.31 37.57
C SER A 116 -0.20 -4.91 36.70
N TYR A 117 -0.17 -4.70 35.38
CA TYR A 117 -1.11 -5.31 34.44
C TYR A 117 -1.02 -6.84 34.42
N ARG A 118 0.21 -7.39 34.35
CA ARG A 118 0.42 -8.86 34.40
C ARG A 118 -0.08 -9.45 35.71
N PHE A 119 0.19 -8.77 36.83
CA PHE A 119 -0.30 -9.17 38.15
C PHE A 119 -1.84 -9.20 38.20
N LEU A 120 -2.52 -8.13 37.75
CA LEU A 120 -3.98 -8.07 37.70
C LEU A 120 -4.57 -9.18 36.82
N THR A 121 -3.95 -9.43 35.67
CA THR A 121 -4.36 -10.48 34.74
C THR A 121 -4.22 -11.88 35.36
N GLN A 122 -3.11 -12.15 36.05
CA GLN A 122 -2.88 -13.41 36.75
C GLN A 122 -3.82 -13.59 37.94
N PHE A 123 -4.05 -12.53 38.70
CA PHE A 123 -4.96 -12.50 39.84
C PHE A 123 -6.40 -12.83 39.41
N ALA A 124 -6.89 -12.15 38.35
CA ALA A 124 -8.21 -12.40 37.78
C ALA A 124 -8.38 -13.85 37.28
N ARG A 125 -7.34 -14.44 36.68
CA ARG A 125 -7.35 -15.85 36.26
C ARG A 125 -7.42 -16.81 37.45
N THR A 126 -6.65 -16.55 38.50
CA THR A 126 -6.48 -17.46 39.64
C THR A 126 -7.72 -17.51 40.53
N GLN A 127 -8.38 -16.37 40.75
CA GLN A 127 -9.50 -16.31 41.69
C GLN A 127 -10.83 -16.82 41.12
N LYS A 128 -10.91 -17.22 39.82
CA LYS A 128 -12.18 -17.55 39.11
C LYS A 128 -13.31 -16.53 39.32
N ALA A 129 -12.98 -15.36 39.84
CA ALA A 129 -13.94 -14.41 40.36
C ALA A 129 -14.11 -13.31 39.32
N VAL A 130 -15.38 -13.17 38.91
CA VAL A 130 -16.03 -11.95 38.43
C VAL A 130 -16.10 -11.79 36.89
N ASN A 131 -17.36 -11.84 36.43
CA ASN A 131 -18.07 -11.06 35.39
C ASN A 131 -17.34 -10.70 34.09
N SER A 132 -18.07 -10.77 32.97
CA SER A 132 -17.66 -10.26 31.65
C SER A 132 -17.09 -8.83 31.68
N ILE A 133 -17.57 -8.00 32.60
CA ILE A 133 -17.14 -6.62 32.84
C ILE A 133 -15.62 -6.55 33.15
N ASN A 134 -15.09 -7.41 34.03
CA ASN A 134 -13.65 -7.41 34.35
C ASN A 134 -12.76 -7.79 33.16
N LYS A 135 -13.24 -8.67 32.26
CA LYS A 135 -12.49 -9.05 31.05
C LYS A 135 -12.43 -7.91 30.03
N ARG A 136 -13.55 -7.19 29.86
CA ARG A 136 -13.61 -6.01 29.00
C ARG A 136 -12.62 -4.95 29.46
N ASP A 137 -12.63 -4.62 30.75
CA ASP A 137 -11.80 -3.56 31.32
C ASP A 137 -10.31 -3.93 31.26
N LEU A 138 -9.94 -5.19 31.54
CA LEU A 138 -8.56 -5.68 31.40
C LEU A 138 -8.08 -5.64 29.94
N ASN A 139 -8.96 -5.88 28.96
CA ASN A 139 -8.61 -5.78 27.54
C ASN A 139 -8.40 -4.33 27.12
N VAL A 140 -9.27 -3.41 27.56
CA VAL A 140 -9.11 -1.96 27.29
C VAL A 140 -7.81 -1.44 27.91
N LEU A 141 -7.53 -1.80 29.16
CA LEU A 141 -6.28 -1.43 29.83
C LEU A 141 -5.06 -1.99 29.09
N GLY A 142 -5.11 -3.26 28.67
CA GLY A 142 -4.05 -3.89 27.90
C GLY A 142 -3.78 -3.17 26.58
N ARG A 143 -4.84 -2.85 25.81
CA ARG A 143 -4.73 -2.09 24.56
C ARG A 143 -4.21 -0.67 24.76
N ARG A 144 -4.58 -0.01 25.86
CA ARG A 144 -4.07 1.32 26.21
C ARG A 144 -2.56 1.30 26.51
N LEU A 145 -2.10 0.32 27.29
CA LEU A 145 -0.67 0.13 27.57
C LEU A 145 0.10 -0.22 26.29
N TYR A 146 -0.48 -1.08 25.46
CA TYR A 146 0.10 -1.48 24.19
C TYR A 146 0.26 -0.31 23.22
N ALA A 147 -0.81 0.46 23.00
CA ALA A 147 -0.80 1.64 22.14
C ALA A 147 0.20 2.69 22.64
N ALA A 148 0.29 2.92 23.96
CA ALA A 148 1.20 3.93 24.52
C ALA A 148 2.67 3.50 24.53
N PHE A 149 2.97 2.22 24.83
CA PHE A 149 4.33 1.82 25.24
C PHE A 149 4.94 0.66 24.46
N GLU A 150 4.15 -0.17 23.77
CA GLU A 150 4.70 -1.29 22.99
C GLU A 150 5.51 -0.77 21.81
N ARG A 151 6.68 -1.39 21.57
CA ARG A 151 7.57 -1.06 20.46
C ARG A 151 7.29 -1.97 19.27
N LYS A 152 7.22 -1.37 18.08
CA LYS A 152 7.04 -2.07 16.80
C LYS A 152 7.88 -1.39 15.72
N ALA A 153 8.13 -2.09 14.63
CA ALA A 153 8.67 -1.48 13.42
C ALA A 153 7.77 -0.31 12.97
N GLY A 154 8.38 0.79 12.54
CA GLY A 154 7.70 2.01 12.10
C GLY A 154 7.02 2.83 13.22
N LYS A 155 6.73 2.25 14.39
CA LYS A 155 6.02 2.97 15.47
C LYS A 155 6.93 3.97 16.19
N VAL A 156 6.50 5.22 16.18
CA VAL A 156 7.14 6.31 16.91
C VAL A 156 6.88 6.16 18.40
N GLU A 157 7.95 6.14 19.19
CA GLU A 157 7.86 6.00 20.65
C GLU A 157 7.24 7.24 21.31
N PHE A 158 6.20 7.04 22.13
CA PHE A 158 5.66 8.07 23.01
C PHE A 158 6.49 8.15 24.30
N LEU A 159 7.33 9.19 24.38
CA LEU A 159 8.29 9.43 25.44
C LEU A 159 7.68 10.13 26.66
N ASN A 160 6.82 11.12 26.46
CA ASN A 160 6.36 11.97 27.57
C ASN A 160 4.86 11.84 27.83
N PRO A 161 4.42 10.85 28.63
CA PRO A 161 3.02 10.74 29.08
C PRO A 161 2.65 11.75 30.17
N GLY A 162 3.35 12.88 30.28
CA GLY A 162 3.18 13.88 31.35
C GLY A 162 4.23 13.82 32.46
N ILE A 163 5.39 13.22 32.21
CA ILE A 163 6.50 13.13 33.16
C ILE A 163 7.12 14.51 33.37
N ALA A 164 7.49 15.20 32.30
CA ALA A 164 7.98 16.59 32.34
C ALA A 164 6.94 17.53 31.74
N PRO A 165 6.83 18.78 32.25
CA PRO A 165 5.90 19.76 31.71
C PRO A 165 6.33 20.27 30.33
N ASP A 166 7.63 20.30 30.06
CA ASP A 166 8.21 20.81 28.82
C ASP A 166 9.44 19.99 28.43
N LEU A 167 9.50 19.61 27.16
CA LEU A 167 10.62 18.89 26.53
C LEU A 167 11.26 19.68 25.39
N ALA A 168 10.72 20.84 25.02
CA ALA A 168 11.19 21.62 23.89
C ALA A 168 12.63 22.07 24.14
N GLU A 169 13.46 22.04 23.12
CA GLU A 169 14.85 22.48 23.19
C GLU A 169 14.99 23.75 22.34
N ASP A 170 15.59 24.82 22.89
CA ASP A 170 15.68 26.11 22.18
C ASP A 170 16.46 26.00 20.87
N THR A 171 17.49 25.15 20.85
CA THR A 171 18.36 24.95 19.69
C THR A 171 18.80 23.49 19.61
N LEU A 172 18.66 22.93 18.41
CA LEU A 172 19.00 21.55 18.09
C LEU A 172 19.82 21.51 16.81
N THR A 173 20.72 20.53 16.69
CA THR A 173 21.45 20.28 15.44
C THR A 173 21.01 18.95 14.85
N LEU A 174 20.56 18.99 13.60
CA LEU A 174 20.19 17.84 12.80
C LEU A 174 21.31 17.55 11.80
N ALA A 175 21.88 16.35 11.84
CA ALA A 175 23.00 15.99 10.98
C ALA A 175 22.83 14.60 10.35
N GLN A 176 23.09 14.49 9.05
CA GLN A 176 23.26 13.21 8.37
C GLN A 176 24.73 12.81 8.38
N LEU A 177 25.02 11.67 9.01
CA LEU A 177 26.40 11.19 9.19
C LEU A 177 26.56 9.76 8.64
N PRO A 178 27.74 9.39 8.13
CA PRO A 178 28.04 8.00 7.79
C PRO A 178 27.86 7.08 9.01
N ASN A 179 27.27 5.91 8.78
CA ASN A 179 27.08 4.92 9.82
C ASN A 179 28.39 4.14 10.05
N LYS A 180 29.05 4.40 11.18
CA LYS A 180 30.30 3.71 11.57
C LYS A 180 30.17 2.18 11.69
N ARG A 181 28.94 1.66 11.86
CA ARG A 181 28.67 0.21 12.02
C ARG A 181 28.26 -0.47 10.72
N GLU A 182 27.72 0.28 9.76
CA GLU A 182 27.25 -0.22 8.46
C GLU A 182 27.91 0.65 7.35
N PRO A 183 29.13 0.29 6.89
CA PRO A 183 29.82 1.05 5.85
C PRO A 183 28.96 1.23 4.59
N GLY A 184 28.98 2.42 4.00
CA GLY A 184 28.17 2.78 2.83
C GLY A 184 26.73 3.21 3.14
N ARG A 185 26.29 3.14 4.41
CA ARG A 185 25.00 3.67 4.85
C ARG A 185 25.15 4.95 5.65
N HIS A 186 24.10 5.76 5.63
CA HIS A 186 24.01 7.01 6.38
C HIS A 186 22.93 6.90 7.46
N GLN A 187 23.02 7.75 8.48
CA GLN A 187 22.03 7.85 9.55
C GLN A 187 21.81 9.32 9.92
N TRP A 188 20.61 9.63 10.38
CA TRP A 188 20.25 10.93 10.92
C TRP A 188 20.46 10.96 12.44
N CYS A 189 21.11 12.00 12.91
CA CYS A 189 21.42 12.22 14.32
C CYS A 189 20.87 13.59 14.76
N LEU A 190 20.26 13.62 15.94
CA LEU A 190 19.81 14.85 16.60
C LEU A 190 20.70 15.15 17.80
N TYR A 191 21.18 16.39 17.91
CA TYR A 191 22.02 16.87 19.01
C TYR A 191 21.39 18.08 19.69
N ASN A 192 21.73 18.27 20.97
CA ASN A 192 21.38 19.49 21.71
C ASN A 192 22.37 20.61 21.36
N GLY A 193 21.85 21.81 21.15
CA GLY A 193 22.63 23.01 20.85
C GLY A 193 22.92 23.17 19.36
N SER A 194 23.62 24.26 19.02
CA SER A 194 24.17 24.50 17.69
C SER A 194 25.60 23.98 17.66
N LEU A 195 25.81 22.84 16.99
CA LEU A 195 27.11 22.19 16.89
C LEU A 195 27.71 22.39 15.50
N SER A 196 29.00 22.68 15.47
CA SER A 196 29.81 22.66 14.25
C SER A 196 30.14 21.23 13.82
N ALA A 197 30.57 21.06 12.56
CA ALA A 197 30.88 19.74 12.00
C ALA A 197 31.92 18.95 12.82
N HIS A 198 32.91 19.63 13.42
CA HIS A 198 33.94 19.00 14.27
C HIS A 198 33.40 18.52 15.62
N GLU A 199 32.42 19.25 16.18
CA GLU A 199 31.83 18.91 17.48
C GLU A 199 30.92 17.68 17.42
N LEU A 200 30.31 17.41 16.25
CA LEU A 200 29.40 16.26 16.05
C LEU A 200 30.04 14.90 16.39
N GLU A 201 31.36 14.79 16.27
CA GLU A 201 32.09 13.56 16.61
C GLU A 201 32.32 13.39 18.12
N THR A 202 32.36 14.51 18.85
CA THR A 202 32.69 14.55 20.28
C THR A 202 31.43 14.38 21.15
N PHE A 203 30.31 14.96 20.72
CA PHE A 203 29.07 14.93 21.48
C PHE A 203 28.25 13.66 21.23
N ALA A 204 27.52 13.21 22.26
CA ALA A 204 26.58 12.11 22.11
C ALA A 204 25.21 12.65 21.65
N PRO A 205 24.65 12.14 20.53
CA PRO A 205 23.33 12.57 20.05
C PRO A 205 22.23 12.20 21.05
N ILE A 206 21.15 12.98 21.04
CA ILE A 206 19.91 12.72 21.78
C ILE A 206 19.24 11.45 21.22
N LYS A 207 19.11 11.37 19.89
CA LYS A 207 18.52 10.24 19.17
C LYS A 207 19.21 10.05 17.83
N ARG A 208 19.24 8.80 17.37
CA ARG A 208 19.68 8.38 16.03
C ARG A 208 18.53 7.66 15.33
N SER A 209 18.48 7.78 14.01
CA SER A 209 17.52 7.12 13.14
C SER A 209 18.18 6.81 11.80
N ARG A 210 17.69 5.80 11.08
CA ARG A 210 18.07 5.60 9.67
C ARG A 210 17.46 6.68 8.81
N GLU A 211 16.17 6.95 9.03
CA GLU A 211 15.39 7.90 8.24
C GLU A 211 15.13 9.23 8.96
N LEU A 212 15.09 10.31 8.18
CA LEU A 212 14.83 11.66 8.67
C LEU A 212 13.44 11.78 9.29
N LEU A 213 12.42 11.27 8.61
CA LEU A 213 11.05 11.44 9.06
C LEU A 213 10.75 10.72 10.36
N GLU A 214 11.32 9.52 10.59
CA GLU A 214 11.18 8.87 11.90
C GLU A 214 11.71 9.78 13.03
N LEU A 215 12.83 10.46 12.80
CA LEU A 215 13.43 11.37 13.78
C LEU A 215 12.59 12.63 13.98
N LEU A 216 12.16 13.29 12.90
CA LEU A 216 11.37 14.51 12.98
C LEU A 216 9.96 14.27 13.55
N THR A 217 9.30 13.20 13.13
CA THR A 217 8.00 12.80 13.69
C THR A 217 8.14 12.43 15.16
N TRP A 218 9.24 11.80 15.57
CA TRP A 218 9.51 11.55 16.99
C TRP A 218 9.71 12.84 17.79
N CYS A 219 10.43 13.82 17.24
CA CYS A 219 10.61 15.12 17.88
C CYS A 219 9.26 15.84 18.05
N HIS A 220 8.46 15.89 16.98
CA HIS A 220 7.15 16.53 16.97
C HIS A 220 6.18 15.85 17.95
N ARG A 221 6.07 14.51 17.91
CA ARG A 221 5.14 13.74 18.76
C ARG A 221 5.41 13.90 20.27
N ASN A 222 6.66 14.20 20.62
CA ASN A 222 7.13 14.32 22.00
C ASN A 222 7.37 15.78 22.43
N ASN A 223 7.01 16.76 21.60
CA ASN A 223 7.25 18.19 21.83
C ASN A 223 8.74 18.50 22.14
N VAL A 224 9.66 17.79 21.49
CA VAL A 224 11.11 18.13 21.55
C VAL A 224 11.41 19.30 20.62
N ILE A 225 10.66 19.41 19.52
CA ILE A 225 10.63 20.58 18.65
C ILE A 225 9.26 21.23 18.73
N ASP A 226 9.25 22.55 18.71
CA ASP A 226 8.07 23.40 18.58
C ASP A 226 8.33 24.53 17.57
N SER A 227 7.43 25.50 17.47
CA SER A 227 7.59 26.66 16.58
C SER A 227 8.69 27.64 17.00
N SER A 228 9.23 27.54 18.21
CA SER A 228 10.32 28.38 18.73
C SER A 228 11.70 27.73 18.57
N THR A 229 11.73 26.41 18.39
CA THR A 229 12.95 25.60 18.28
C THR A 229 13.73 25.92 17.02
N ARG A 230 15.01 26.30 17.16
CA ARG A 230 15.92 26.55 16.04
C ARG A 230 16.67 25.27 15.66
N LEU A 231 16.59 24.87 14.39
CA LEU A 231 17.34 23.73 13.86
C LEU A 231 18.53 24.18 13.01
N ALA A 232 19.73 23.83 13.43
CA ALA A 232 20.92 23.86 12.58
C ALA A 232 20.98 22.57 11.74
N LEU A 233 21.21 22.69 10.43
CA LEU A 233 21.20 21.56 9.51
C LEU A 233 22.60 21.25 8.96
N HIS A 234 23.02 19.99 9.07
CA HIS A 234 24.15 19.42 8.35
C HIS A 234 23.64 18.29 7.45
N PRO A 235 23.30 18.57 6.18
CA PRO A 235 22.53 17.64 5.35
C PRO A 235 23.35 16.44 4.85
N GLY A 236 24.68 16.46 4.99
CA GLY A 236 25.54 15.37 4.56
C GLY A 236 25.51 15.17 3.05
N ILE A 237 24.99 14.02 2.61
CA ILE A 237 24.83 13.70 1.18
C ILE A 237 23.41 13.97 0.65
N SER A 238 22.48 14.31 1.53
CA SER A 238 21.10 14.64 1.17
C SER A 238 21.02 16.01 0.52
N ASP A 239 20.05 16.19 -0.38
CA ASP A 239 19.74 17.48 -1.01
C ASP A 239 18.88 18.38 -0.10
N LEU A 240 18.60 17.94 1.14
CA LEU A 240 17.75 18.66 2.09
C LEU A 240 18.27 20.07 2.38
N THR A 241 17.40 21.05 2.21
CA THR A 241 17.68 22.45 2.56
C THR A 241 16.97 22.89 3.85
N GLU A 242 17.43 23.97 4.47
CA GLU A 242 16.75 24.57 5.64
C GLU A 242 15.31 25.00 5.31
N PHE A 243 15.07 25.48 4.09
CA PHE A 243 13.74 25.85 3.62
C PHE A 243 12.80 24.65 3.52
N GLU A 244 13.25 23.53 2.95
CA GLU A 244 12.48 22.28 2.90
C GLU A 244 12.22 21.74 4.30
N LEU A 245 13.21 21.79 5.19
CA LEU A 245 13.07 21.38 6.59
C LEU A 245 11.98 22.21 7.30
N PHE A 246 11.97 23.52 7.13
CA PHE A 246 10.94 24.39 7.68
C PHE A 246 9.54 24.04 7.15
N ASN A 247 9.40 23.85 5.83
CA ASN A 247 8.12 23.47 5.23
C ASN A 247 7.65 22.09 5.69
N LEU A 248 8.58 21.15 5.88
CA LEU A 248 8.29 19.81 6.36
C LEU A 248 7.78 19.86 7.80
N GLN A 249 8.40 20.66 8.67
CA GLN A 249 7.88 20.89 10.03
C GLN A 249 6.46 21.47 9.99
N GLY A 250 6.21 22.46 9.13
CA GLY A 250 4.87 23.01 8.93
C GLY A 250 3.85 21.96 8.48
N ALA A 251 4.22 21.09 7.53
CA ALA A 251 3.38 20.01 7.06
C ALA A 251 3.07 18.97 8.16
N LEU A 252 4.06 18.62 8.98
CA LEU A 252 3.88 17.75 10.15
C LEU A 252 2.91 18.36 11.17
N GLN A 253 3.10 19.63 11.52
CA GLN A 253 2.25 20.34 12.49
C GLN A 253 0.79 20.46 12.03
N GLN A 254 0.57 20.71 10.73
CA GLN A 254 -0.79 20.84 10.17
C GLN A 254 -1.52 19.52 9.99
N SER A 255 -0.78 18.41 9.87
CA SER A 255 -1.36 17.11 9.53
C SER A 255 -1.43 16.17 10.73
N ILE A 256 -0.54 16.30 11.70
CA ILE A 256 -0.52 15.49 12.92
C ILE A 256 -0.57 16.45 14.08
N ALA A 257 -1.78 16.76 14.55
CA ALA A 257 -1.94 17.65 15.69
C ALA A 257 -1.19 17.09 16.92
N PRO A 258 -0.57 17.98 17.74
CA PRO A 258 0.07 17.58 19.00
C PRO A 258 -0.93 16.85 19.91
N PRO A 259 -0.44 16.04 20.86
CA PRO A 259 -0.99 14.73 21.19
C PRO A 259 -2.51 14.73 21.28
N PRO A 260 -3.20 13.88 20.51
CA PRO A 260 -4.63 13.73 20.66
C PRO A 260 -4.97 13.40 22.12
N GLY A 261 -6.13 13.88 22.57
CA GLY A 261 -6.67 13.59 23.89
C GLY A 261 -6.76 12.09 24.17
N MET A 262 -7.12 11.75 25.40
CA MET A 262 -7.24 10.34 25.81
C MET A 262 -8.15 9.56 24.84
N VAL A 263 -7.70 8.39 24.39
CA VAL A 263 -8.52 7.54 23.50
C VAL A 263 -9.71 7.02 24.28
N GLU A 264 -10.91 7.28 23.76
CA GLU A 264 -12.17 6.75 24.28
C GLU A 264 -12.15 5.22 24.35
N GLU A 265 -12.75 4.66 25.39
CA GLU A 265 -12.72 3.21 25.62
C GLU A 265 -13.39 2.43 24.51
N GLU A 266 -14.45 2.98 23.91
CA GLU A 266 -15.18 2.37 22.79
C GLU A 266 -14.27 2.15 21.57
N VAL A 267 -13.37 3.09 21.29
CA VAL A 267 -12.41 2.99 20.18
C VAL A 267 -11.36 1.92 20.47
N LEU A 268 -10.98 1.75 21.74
CA LEU A 268 -10.07 0.67 22.15
C LEU A 268 -10.74 -0.71 22.12
N LEU A 269 -12.06 -0.83 21.93
CA LEU A 269 -12.74 -2.12 21.78
C LEU A 269 -12.68 -2.67 20.35
N SER A 270 -12.49 -1.81 19.35
CA SER A 270 -12.28 -2.21 17.95
C SER A 270 -10.78 -2.34 17.61
N PRO A 271 -10.44 -3.03 16.50
CA PRO A 271 -9.09 -3.03 15.96
C PRO A 271 -8.61 -1.61 15.62
N SER A 272 -7.30 -1.39 15.68
CA SER A 272 -6.70 -0.14 15.25
C SER A 272 -6.89 0.06 13.74
N VAL A 273 -7.33 1.25 13.34
CA VAL A 273 -7.53 1.63 11.93
C VAL A 273 -6.87 2.98 11.64
N PRO A 274 -6.30 3.19 10.45
CA PRO A 274 -5.77 4.51 10.06
C PRO A 274 -6.85 5.60 10.12
N ARG A 275 -6.50 6.79 10.61
CA ARG A 275 -7.37 7.97 10.62
C ARG A 275 -6.84 9.09 9.74
N GLU A 276 -5.55 9.36 9.84
CA GLU A 276 -4.88 10.39 9.05
C GLU A 276 -3.59 9.80 8.49
N ILE A 277 -3.35 10.05 7.20
CA ILE A 277 -2.17 9.59 6.48
C ILE A 277 -1.57 10.81 5.77
N LEU A 278 -0.31 11.09 6.07
CA LEU A 278 0.49 12.11 5.40
C LEU A 278 1.54 11.39 4.53
N LEU A 279 1.47 11.61 3.23
CA LEU A 279 2.44 11.14 2.26
C LEU A 279 3.36 12.29 1.88
N LEU A 280 4.65 12.13 2.14
CA LEU A 280 5.69 13.09 1.84
C LEU A 280 6.57 12.53 0.73
N ILE A 281 6.65 13.23 -0.39
CA ILE A 281 7.33 12.77 -1.61
C ILE A 281 8.68 13.50 -1.73
N ASN A 282 9.72 12.77 -2.12
CA ASN A 282 11.06 13.28 -2.45
C ASN A 282 11.79 14.03 -1.32
N VAL A 283 11.49 13.74 -0.06
CA VAL A 283 12.13 14.46 1.05
C VAL A 283 13.65 14.29 1.03
N GLY A 284 14.35 15.41 0.85
CA GLY A 284 15.81 15.47 0.81
C GLY A 284 16.44 14.87 -0.45
N VAL A 285 15.67 14.76 -1.54
CA VAL A 285 16.09 14.25 -2.85
C VAL A 285 15.58 15.20 -3.94
N ASP A 286 16.48 15.77 -4.75
CA ASP A 286 16.07 16.56 -5.93
C ASP A 286 15.96 15.67 -7.17
N PRO A 287 14.75 15.39 -7.70
CA PRO A 287 14.57 14.52 -8.85
C PRO A 287 15.20 15.07 -10.14
N LEU A 288 15.50 16.37 -10.20
CA LEU A 288 16.08 17.04 -11.38
C LEU A 288 17.53 17.50 -11.17
N ARG A 289 18.21 16.97 -10.14
CA ARG A 289 19.60 17.35 -9.83
C ARG A 289 20.52 17.26 -11.04
N HIS A 290 20.47 16.16 -11.78
CA HIS A 290 21.32 15.95 -12.96
C HIS A 290 21.04 16.96 -14.08
N HIS A 291 19.77 17.31 -14.31
CA HIS A 291 19.38 18.31 -15.32
C HIS A 291 19.89 19.71 -14.96
N LYS A 292 19.83 20.05 -13.67
CA LYS A 292 20.34 21.31 -13.15
C LYS A 292 21.86 21.39 -13.27
N ASP A 293 22.56 20.31 -12.90
CA ASP A 293 24.03 20.26 -12.97
C ASP A 293 24.55 20.37 -14.42
N LEU A 294 23.79 19.83 -15.38
CA LEU A 294 24.15 19.83 -16.81
C LEU A 294 23.51 20.98 -17.62
N ASN A 295 22.73 21.88 -17.00
CA ASN A 295 21.97 22.95 -17.67
C ASN A 295 21.12 22.46 -18.85
N ILE A 296 20.48 21.29 -18.70
CA ILE A 296 19.65 20.72 -19.76
C ILE A 296 18.37 21.54 -19.89
N LEU A 297 18.13 22.09 -21.08
CA LEU A 297 16.89 22.79 -21.42
C LEU A 297 15.85 21.79 -21.93
N MET A 298 14.63 21.91 -21.41
CA MET A 298 13.46 21.15 -21.87
C MET A 298 13.12 21.50 -23.32
N THR A 299 13.08 20.49 -24.20
CA THR A 299 12.71 20.65 -25.61
C THR A 299 11.35 20.03 -25.95
N THR A 300 10.73 19.30 -25.01
CA THR A 300 9.50 18.53 -25.24
C THR A 300 8.33 19.05 -24.40
N GLU A 301 7.10 18.94 -24.92
CA GLU A 301 5.86 19.33 -24.24
C GLU A 301 5.39 18.33 -23.16
N ARG A 302 6.06 17.17 -23.03
CA ARG A 302 5.68 16.15 -22.04
C ARG A 302 6.00 16.62 -20.62
N THR A 303 4.94 16.83 -19.84
CA THR A 303 4.98 17.46 -18.51
C THR A 303 4.42 16.59 -17.39
N ASP A 304 4.02 15.35 -17.67
CA ASP A 304 3.61 14.39 -16.64
C ASP A 304 4.77 14.08 -15.68
N SER A 305 4.44 13.86 -14.40
CA SER A 305 5.45 13.66 -13.35
C SER A 305 6.02 12.25 -13.30
N LEU A 306 5.35 11.25 -13.89
CA LEU A 306 5.80 9.86 -13.95
C LEU A 306 6.53 9.54 -15.25
N SER A 307 6.38 10.39 -16.27
CA SER A 307 7.02 10.28 -17.58
C SER A 307 7.46 11.66 -18.05
N TYR A 308 8.42 12.28 -17.36
CA TYR A 308 8.81 13.67 -17.60
C TYR A 308 9.79 13.80 -18.78
N ALA A 309 9.62 14.88 -19.55
CA ALA A 309 10.48 15.27 -20.66
C ALA A 309 10.59 14.21 -21.78
N GLY A 310 11.54 14.41 -22.71
CA GLY A 310 11.78 13.50 -23.84
C GLY A 310 12.33 12.13 -23.42
N VAL A 311 13.03 12.07 -22.30
CA VAL A 311 13.69 10.85 -21.78
C VAL A 311 12.72 9.96 -20.97
N ARG A 312 11.50 10.46 -20.67
CA ARG A 312 10.49 9.79 -19.84
C ARG A 312 11.02 9.43 -18.45
N GLU A 313 11.48 10.41 -17.70
CA GLU A 313 11.97 10.19 -16.33
C GLU A 313 10.84 10.23 -15.31
N ASN A 314 10.91 9.38 -14.29
CA ASN A 314 10.02 9.46 -13.15
C ASN A 314 10.54 10.50 -12.14
N LEU A 315 9.74 11.54 -11.86
CA LEU A 315 10.07 12.56 -10.86
C LEU A 315 9.63 12.16 -9.45
N VAL A 316 8.95 11.03 -9.28
CA VAL A 316 8.38 10.56 -8.01
C VAL A 316 9.25 9.42 -7.46
N LEU A 317 10.27 9.78 -6.68
CA LEU A 317 11.38 8.88 -6.35
C LEU A 317 11.26 8.22 -4.98
N THR A 318 10.84 8.97 -3.96
CA THR A 318 10.72 8.45 -2.58
C THR A 318 9.40 8.83 -1.96
N PHE A 319 8.93 7.98 -1.05
CA PHE A 319 7.75 8.22 -0.22
C PHE A 319 8.09 8.01 1.25
N ASP A 320 7.80 9.01 2.08
CA ASP A 320 7.72 8.85 3.52
C ASP A 320 6.25 8.96 3.93
N GLN A 321 5.68 7.85 4.41
CA GLN A 321 4.31 7.76 4.88
C GLN A 321 4.27 7.88 6.41
N ILE A 322 3.47 8.82 6.91
CA ILE A 322 3.18 8.96 8.33
C ILE A 322 1.70 8.70 8.57
N THR A 323 1.39 7.73 9.43
CA THR A 323 0.03 7.30 9.72
C THR A 323 -0.30 7.53 11.20
N LEU A 324 -1.37 8.27 11.47
CA LEU A 324 -2.00 8.36 12.79
C LEU A 324 -3.22 7.44 12.80
N ASN A 325 -3.25 6.48 13.72
CA ASN A 325 -4.35 5.52 13.82
C ASN A 325 -5.35 5.86 14.94
N SER A 326 -6.44 5.09 15.01
CA SER A 326 -7.52 5.28 15.98
C SER A 326 -7.10 5.07 17.44
N TRP A 327 -5.98 4.40 17.69
CA TRP A 327 -5.38 4.22 19.01
C TRP A 327 -4.35 5.32 19.36
N ASN A 328 -4.28 6.38 18.56
CA ASN A 328 -3.29 7.46 18.69
C ASN A 328 -1.82 7.01 18.54
N GLU A 329 -1.58 5.86 17.90
CA GLU A 329 -0.23 5.47 17.51
C GLU A 329 0.15 6.19 16.22
N VAL A 330 1.42 6.62 16.17
CA VAL A 330 2.01 7.23 14.98
C VAL A 330 3.01 6.25 14.38
N LEU A 331 2.83 5.91 13.11
CA LEU A 331 3.65 5.00 12.34
C LEU A 331 4.35 5.77 11.22
N VAL A 332 5.61 5.47 10.96
CA VAL A 332 6.42 6.04 9.88
C VAL A 332 6.99 4.90 9.05
N ASN A 333 6.70 4.93 7.75
CA ASN A 333 7.23 3.99 6.76
C ASN A 333 7.91 4.79 5.65
N ARG A 334 8.99 4.25 5.08
CA ARG A 334 9.66 4.80 3.91
C ARG A 334 9.64 3.79 2.78
N PHE A 335 9.36 4.27 1.58
CA PHE A 335 9.47 3.53 0.34
C PHE A 335 10.48 4.24 -0.56
N ASP A 336 11.48 3.48 -1.01
CA ASP A 336 12.52 3.92 -1.91
C ASP A 336 12.80 2.82 -2.96
N GLY A 337 13.50 3.20 -4.03
CA GLY A 337 13.82 2.29 -5.12
C GLY A 337 12.86 2.40 -6.32
N PRO A 338 13.04 1.51 -7.32
CA PRO A 338 12.40 1.66 -8.63
C PRO A 338 10.86 1.49 -8.61
N TYR A 339 10.31 0.89 -7.54
CA TYR A 339 8.88 0.61 -7.41
C TYR A 339 8.22 1.36 -6.24
N ALA A 340 8.90 2.36 -5.67
CA ALA A 340 8.46 3.07 -4.46
C ALA A 340 7.01 3.57 -4.51
N LEU A 341 6.57 4.12 -5.66
CA LEU A 341 5.19 4.54 -5.88
C LEU A 341 4.20 3.38 -5.71
N LEU A 342 4.46 2.24 -6.33
CA LEU A 342 3.52 1.12 -6.33
C LEU A 342 3.52 0.36 -5.03
N ASP A 343 4.69 0.20 -4.41
CA ASP A 343 4.82 -0.36 -3.07
C ASP A 343 4.04 0.49 -2.06
N CYS A 344 4.19 1.82 -2.14
CA CYS A 344 3.44 2.76 -1.30
C CYS A 344 1.92 2.65 -1.54
N LEU A 345 1.46 2.64 -2.79
CA LEU A 345 0.03 2.51 -3.10
C LEU A 345 -0.54 1.17 -2.64
N THR A 346 0.22 0.08 -2.83
CA THR A 346 -0.18 -1.27 -2.41
C THR A 346 -0.36 -1.33 -0.89
N GLU A 347 0.62 -0.88 -0.12
CA GLU A 347 0.54 -0.82 1.36
C GLU A 347 -0.60 0.10 1.82
N LEU A 348 -0.72 1.28 1.20
CA LEU A 348 -1.77 2.25 1.51
C LEU A 348 -3.15 1.63 1.39
N PHE A 349 -3.45 0.98 0.26
CA PHE A 349 -4.77 0.42 -0.01
C PHE A 349 -5.07 -0.86 0.76
N ASN A 350 -4.06 -1.71 1.00
CA ASN A 350 -4.22 -2.88 1.87
C ASN A 350 -4.41 -2.49 3.34
N GLY A 351 -3.92 -1.32 3.76
CA GLY A 351 -4.13 -0.77 5.09
C GLY A 351 -5.48 -0.07 5.31
N LEU A 352 -6.28 0.16 4.26
CA LEU A 352 -7.56 0.86 4.40
C LEU A 352 -8.63 -0.03 5.05
N PRO A 353 -9.43 0.50 5.99
CA PRO A 353 -10.49 -0.27 6.61
C PRO A 353 -11.70 -0.45 5.65
N GLU A 354 -12.20 -1.67 5.51
CA GLU A 354 -13.37 -1.94 4.64
C GLU A 354 -14.70 -1.37 5.17
N LYS A 355 -14.86 -1.33 6.50
CA LYS A 355 -16.14 -1.03 7.20
C LYS A 355 -16.11 0.25 8.03
N SER A 356 -14.97 0.90 8.15
CA SER A 356 -14.80 2.12 8.95
C SER A 356 -14.69 3.35 8.06
N ALA A 357 -14.77 4.53 8.66
CA ALA A 357 -14.53 5.77 7.95
C ALA A 357 -13.14 5.74 7.28
N ARG A 358 -13.07 6.21 6.03
CA ARG A 358 -11.81 6.30 5.30
C ARG A 358 -10.88 7.32 5.97
N PRO A 359 -9.57 7.04 6.02
CA PRO A 359 -8.62 8.00 6.53
C PRO A 359 -8.53 9.22 5.62
N VAL A 360 -8.20 10.36 6.21
CA VAL A 360 -7.83 11.56 5.46
C VAL A 360 -6.41 11.39 4.96
N ILE A 361 -6.24 11.36 3.63
CA ILE A 361 -4.93 11.24 2.98
C ILE A 361 -4.51 12.63 2.50
N ARG A 362 -3.32 13.08 2.89
CA ARG A 362 -2.72 14.34 2.45
C ARG A 362 -1.40 14.05 1.76
N VAL A 363 -1.20 14.58 0.55
CA VAL A 363 0.04 14.41 -0.19
C VAL A 363 0.79 15.73 -0.23
N ARG A 364 2.10 15.70 0.04
CA ARG A 364 2.99 16.85 -0.11
C ARG A 364 4.27 16.38 -0.77
N CYS A 365 4.82 17.21 -1.65
CA CYS A 365 6.11 16.95 -2.28
C CYS A 365 7.11 18.01 -1.84
N PHE A 366 8.36 17.59 -1.63
CA PHE A 366 9.47 18.43 -1.22
C PHE A 366 10.57 18.31 -2.26
N CYS A 367 10.56 19.22 -3.21
CA CYS A 367 11.64 19.40 -4.16
C CYS A 367 11.60 20.83 -4.67
N HIS A 368 12.72 21.31 -5.21
CA HIS A 368 12.83 22.71 -5.64
C HIS A 368 11.85 23.05 -6.78
N ASN A 369 11.69 22.13 -7.73
CA ASN A 369 10.90 22.33 -8.94
C ASN A 369 9.73 21.34 -9.01
N ARG A 370 8.58 21.80 -9.50
CA ARG A 370 7.39 20.99 -9.82
C ARG A 370 6.78 20.21 -8.64
N ALA A 371 7.12 20.54 -7.40
CA ALA A 371 6.56 19.90 -6.20
C ALA A 371 5.02 19.82 -6.21
N GLN A 372 4.35 20.92 -6.60
CA GLN A 372 2.89 20.94 -6.69
C GLN A 372 2.35 19.97 -7.76
N ALA A 373 2.98 19.91 -8.93
CA ALA A 373 2.56 19.01 -10.01
C ALA A 373 2.76 17.54 -9.65
N ILE A 374 3.86 17.21 -8.95
CA ILE A 374 4.11 15.86 -8.44
C ILE A 374 3.06 15.48 -7.40
N ALA A 375 2.80 16.34 -6.42
CA ALA A 375 1.82 16.09 -5.38
C ALA A 375 0.42 15.88 -5.97
N GLN A 376 -0.02 16.78 -6.87
CA GLN A 376 -1.32 16.67 -7.54
C GLN A 376 -1.44 15.37 -8.34
N ARG A 377 -0.39 15.00 -9.09
CA ARG A 377 -0.41 13.78 -9.89
C ARG A 377 -0.58 12.52 -9.03
N VAL A 378 0.09 12.47 -7.88
CA VAL A 378 -0.08 11.35 -6.93
C VAL A 378 -1.46 11.39 -6.26
N GLU A 379 -2.00 12.56 -5.94
CA GLU A 379 -3.39 12.69 -5.44
C GLU A 379 -4.42 12.16 -6.45
N GLU A 380 -4.23 12.43 -7.73
CA GLU A 380 -5.08 11.91 -8.81
C GLU A 380 -5.02 10.39 -8.93
N LEU A 381 -3.82 9.80 -8.84
CA LEU A 381 -3.65 8.34 -8.81
C LEU A 381 -4.36 7.71 -7.61
N ILE A 382 -4.19 8.30 -6.41
CA ILE A 382 -4.83 7.81 -5.19
C ILE A 382 -6.35 7.92 -5.30
N GLY A 383 -6.87 9.06 -5.76
CA GLY A 383 -8.30 9.27 -5.93
C GLY A 383 -8.92 8.30 -6.93
N THR A 384 -8.25 8.06 -8.06
CA THR A 384 -8.67 7.07 -9.06
C THR A 384 -8.69 5.67 -8.45
N ALA A 385 -7.60 5.23 -7.81
CA ALA A 385 -7.53 3.91 -7.18
C ALA A 385 -8.60 3.71 -6.08
N GLN A 386 -8.88 4.74 -5.28
CA GLN A 386 -9.97 4.73 -4.30
C GLN A 386 -11.35 4.51 -4.94
N LEU A 387 -11.63 5.21 -6.04
CA LEU A 387 -12.87 5.07 -6.81
C LEU A 387 -13.00 3.65 -7.41
N LEU A 388 -11.91 3.09 -7.93
CA LEU A 388 -11.90 1.76 -8.53
C LEU A 388 -12.15 0.65 -7.50
N LEU A 389 -11.61 0.80 -6.28
CA LEU A 389 -11.88 -0.11 -5.16
C LEU A 389 -13.34 -0.03 -4.69
N ASP A 390 -13.91 1.17 -4.64
CA ASP A 390 -15.31 1.37 -4.22
C ASP A 390 -16.31 0.68 -5.14
N ARG A 391 -15.99 0.59 -6.43
CA ARG A 391 -16.84 -0.10 -7.42
C ARG A 391 -16.87 -1.61 -7.22
N ARG A 392 -15.87 -2.22 -6.56
CA ARG A 392 -15.79 -3.67 -6.27
C ARG A 392 -15.97 -4.59 -7.48
N LEU A 393 -15.44 -4.17 -8.64
CA LEU A 393 -15.43 -4.95 -9.89
C LEU A 393 -14.08 -5.62 -10.16
N ASN A 394 -13.18 -5.70 -9.17
CA ASN A 394 -11.82 -6.21 -9.33
C ASN A 394 -11.07 -5.54 -10.50
N HIS A 395 -11.09 -4.21 -10.54
CA HIS A 395 -10.47 -3.45 -11.63
C HIS A 395 -8.97 -3.75 -11.74
N ARG A 396 -8.45 -3.76 -12.96
CA ARG A 396 -7.01 -3.70 -13.25
C ARG A 396 -6.67 -2.27 -13.64
N TYR A 397 -5.97 -1.52 -12.79
CA TYR A 397 -5.59 -0.14 -13.06
C TYR A 397 -4.20 -0.08 -13.71
N LEU A 398 -4.16 0.24 -15.00
CA LEU A 398 -2.94 0.33 -15.80
C LEU A 398 -2.36 1.75 -15.74
N ILE A 399 -1.14 1.85 -15.19
CA ILE A 399 -0.36 3.09 -15.04
C ILE A 399 0.94 2.93 -15.84
N GLN A 400 1.40 4.00 -16.47
CA GLN A 400 2.71 4.04 -17.11
C GLN A 400 3.66 4.91 -16.30
N VAL A 401 4.81 4.35 -15.93
CA VAL A 401 5.89 5.06 -15.24
C VAL A 401 7.14 4.89 -16.08
N GLU A 402 7.75 6.00 -16.46
CA GLU A 402 8.84 6.03 -17.45
C GLU A 402 8.44 5.39 -18.78
N GLN A 403 9.10 4.29 -19.14
CA GLN A 403 8.83 3.45 -20.31
C GLN A 403 8.11 2.14 -19.95
N ARG A 404 7.87 1.89 -18.66
CA ARG A 404 7.33 0.64 -18.14
C ARG A 404 5.83 0.76 -17.85
N TYR A 405 5.15 -0.35 -17.94
CA TYR A 405 3.73 -0.47 -17.62
C TYR A 405 3.58 -1.16 -16.28
N HIS A 406 2.59 -0.72 -15.51
CA HIS A 406 2.30 -1.26 -14.20
C HIS A 406 0.81 -1.45 -14.05
N VAL A 407 0.39 -2.61 -13.54
CA VAL A 407 -1.01 -2.91 -13.30
C VAL A 407 -1.24 -3.09 -11.82
N LEU A 408 -2.08 -2.24 -11.23
CA LEU A 408 -2.61 -2.45 -9.88
C LEU A 408 -3.88 -3.29 -9.97
N GLU A 409 -3.87 -4.46 -9.36
CA GLU A 409 -5.03 -5.34 -9.25
C GLU A 409 -5.86 -4.91 -8.04
N MET A 410 -6.98 -4.25 -8.30
CA MET A 410 -7.79 -3.58 -7.28
C MET A 410 -8.81 -4.55 -6.66
N ILE A 411 -8.33 -5.61 -6.03
CA ILE A 411 -9.16 -6.55 -5.27
C ILE A 411 -9.30 -6.01 -3.83
N PRO A 412 -10.52 -5.81 -3.30
CA PRO A 412 -10.71 -5.33 -1.94
C PRO A 412 -9.97 -6.18 -0.89
N GLY A 413 -9.17 -5.53 -0.05
CA GLY A 413 -8.36 -6.19 0.98
C GLY A 413 -7.14 -6.97 0.47
N ARG A 414 -6.90 -7.00 -0.85
CA ARG A 414 -5.75 -7.64 -1.48
C ARG A 414 -5.37 -6.90 -2.77
N VAL A 415 -4.99 -5.63 -2.63
CA VAL A 415 -4.36 -4.90 -3.73
C VAL A 415 -2.96 -5.46 -3.96
N SER A 416 -2.64 -5.76 -5.21
CA SER A 416 -1.32 -6.20 -5.69
C SER A 416 -0.91 -5.35 -6.88
N HIS A 417 0.37 -5.40 -7.24
CA HIS A 417 0.87 -4.74 -8.44
C HIS A 417 1.72 -5.70 -9.27
N VAL A 418 1.65 -5.56 -10.58
CA VAL A 418 2.45 -6.29 -11.56
C VAL A 418 3.24 -5.28 -12.40
N THR A 419 4.53 -5.53 -12.58
CA THR A 419 5.41 -4.70 -13.40
C THR A 419 5.67 -5.37 -14.75
N LEU A 420 5.53 -4.60 -15.82
CA LEU A 420 5.58 -5.06 -17.20
C LEU A 420 6.56 -4.15 -17.97
N GLU A 421 7.70 -4.69 -18.37
CA GLU A 421 8.81 -3.88 -18.89
C GLU A 421 8.53 -3.26 -20.27
N HIS A 422 7.74 -3.92 -21.11
CA HIS A 422 7.52 -3.53 -22.50
C HIS A 422 6.13 -3.99 -23.00
N LEU A 423 5.71 -3.46 -24.15
CA LEU A 423 4.38 -3.68 -24.72
C LEU A 423 4.05 -5.18 -24.95
N PRO A 424 4.95 -6.04 -25.45
CA PRO A 424 4.74 -7.50 -25.49
C PRO A 424 4.41 -8.14 -24.13
N ALA A 425 5.07 -7.73 -23.05
CA ALA A 425 4.76 -8.22 -21.71
C ALA A 425 3.35 -7.80 -21.28
N LEU A 426 2.92 -6.60 -21.66
CA LEU A 426 1.54 -6.15 -21.43
C LEU A 426 0.51 -6.98 -22.22
N PHE A 427 0.77 -7.30 -23.49
CA PHE A 427 -0.10 -8.21 -24.24
C PHE A 427 -0.19 -9.60 -23.60
N SER A 428 0.94 -10.14 -23.13
CA SER A 428 0.96 -11.43 -22.43
C SER A 428 0.08 -11.40 -21.18
N TYR A 429 0.26 -10.39 -20.33
CA TYR A 429 -0.52 -10.22 -19.10
C TYR A 429 -2.01 -10.01 -19.38
N LEU A 430 -2.35 -9.12 -20.32
CA LEU A 430 -3.75 -8.84 -20.65
C LEU A 430 -4.44 -10.05 -21.29
N GLY A 431 -3.67 -10.94 -21.93
CA GLY A 431 -4.17 -12.17 -22.51
C GLY A 431 -4.35 -13.33 -21.54
N GLU A 432 -3.99 -13.20 -20.25
CA GLU A 432 -4.19 -14.27 -19.25
C GLU A 432 -5.68 -14.57 -19.00
N GLU A 433 -5.98 -15.82 -18.65
CA GLU A 433 -7.33 -16.23 -18.28
C GLU A 433 -7.72 -15.63 -16.94
N LEU A 434 -8.98 -15.21 -16.83
CA LEU A 434 -9.50 -14.52 -15.64
C LEU A 434 -10.62 -15.36 -15.03
N SER A 435 -10.72 -15.38 -13.69
CA SER A 435 -11.79 -16.12 -13.02
C SER A 435 -13.18 -15.47 -13.16
N ALA A 436 -13.21 -14.15 -13.36
CA ALA A 436 -14.41 -13.34 -13.53
C ALA A 436 -14.07 -12.11 -14.38
N TYR A 437 -15.10 -11.40 -14.86
CA TYR A 437 -14.90 -10.14 -15.57
C TYR A 437 -14.11 -9.13 -14.73
N SER A 438 -13.04 -8.59 -15.31
CA SER A 438 -12.19 -7.58 -14.67
C SER A 438 -11.98 -6.39 -15.62
N PRO A 439 -12.67 -5.25 -15.39
CA PRO A 439 -12.50 -4.06 -16.20
C PRO A 439 -11.09 -3.50 -16.04
N ILE A 440 -10.52 -3.03 -17.15
CA ILE A 440 -9.23 -2.34 -17.16
C ILE A 440 -9.51 -0.85 -17.10
N HIS A 441 -8.93 -0.16 -16.12
CA HIS A 441 -8.93 1.30 -16.08
C HIS A 441 -7.58 1.80 -16.58
N LEU A 442 -7.60 2.69 -17.57
CA LEU A 442 -6.39 3.25 -18.16
C LEU A 442 -6.08 4.60 -17.51
N ASP A 443 -4.86 4.76 -17.01
CA ASP A 443 -4.38 6.07 -16.61
C ASP A 443 -4.28 7.02 -17.83
N PRO A 444 -4.73 8.29 -17.73
CA PRO A 444 -4.76 9.21 -18.87
C PRO A 444 -3.42 9.48 -19.55
N GLN A 445 -2.28 9.20 -18.90
CA GLN A 445 -0.93 9.41 -19.42
C GLN A 445 -0.27 8.09 -19.86
N ALA A 446 -1.02 6.99 -19.88
CA ALA A 446 -0.53 5.68 -20.28
C ALA A 446 -0.89 5.34 -21.73
N LEU A 447 -0.02 4.57 -22.38
CA LEU A 447 -0.23 4.02 -23.73
C LEU A 447 -0.41 5.08 -24.83
N ASP A 448 0.14 6.29 -24.66
CA ASP A 448 0.04 7.38 -25.63
C ASP A 448 0.32 6.96 -27.08
N ASP A 449 1.27 6.06 -27.30
CA ASP A 449 1.70 5.66 -28.65
C ASP A 449 1.07 4.34 -29.13
N SER A 450 0.13 3.76 -28.38
CA SER A 450 -0.47 2.46 -28.67
C SER A 450 -1.96 2.55 -28.97
N ASP A 451 -2.41 1.76 -29.95
CA ASP A 451 -3.83 1.59 -30.28
C ASP A 451 -4.67 1.06 -29.09
N LEU A 452 -4.02 0.37 -28.14
CA LEU A 452 -4.64 -0.09 -26.89
C LEU A 452 -5.33 1.04 -26.13
N SER A 453 -4.77 2.25 -26.16
CA SER A 453 -5.34 3.42 -25.46
C SER A 453 -6.74 3.79 -25.93
N LEU A 454 -7.09 3.45 -27.17
CA LEU A 454 -8.38 3.80 -27.77
C LEU A 454 -9.49 2.84 -27.38
N PHE A 455 -9.19 1.54 -27.33
CA PHE A 455 -10.23 0.51 -27.23
C PHE A 455 -10.30 -0.16 -25.86
N ILE A 456 -9.26 -0.13 -25.02
CA ILE A 456 -9.34 -0.63 -23.63
C ILE A 456 -10.55 -0.03 -22.88
N PRO A 457 -10.85 1.29 -22.98
CA PRO A 457 -12.01 1.87 -22.33
C PRO A 457 -13.37 1.37 -22.84
N TYR A 458 -13.43 0.70 -23.99
CA TYR A 458 -14.66 0.15 -24.57
C TYR A 458 -15.02 -1.22 -24.00
N GLY A 459 -14.15 -1.85 -23.20
CA GLY A 459 -14.35 -3.18 -22.63
C GLY A 459 -15.71 -3.33 -21.92
N GLN A 460 -16.49 -4.33 -22.33
CA GLN A 460 -17.82 -4.64 -21.81
C GLN A 460 -17.88 -6.10 -21.36
N PRO A 461 -18.59 -6.41 -20.26
CA PRO A 461 -18.82 -7.78 -19.83
C PRO A 461 -19.75 -8.51 -20.80
N GLU A 462 -19.70 -9.85 -20.79
CA GLU A 462 -20.69 -10.73 -21.46
C GLU A 462 -20.77 -10.58 -23.00
N CYS A 463 -19.79 -9.95 -23.64
CA CYS A 463 -19.67 -9.87 -25.09
C CYS A 463 -18.23 -10.13 -25.56
N ILE A 464 -18.07 -10.45 -26.84
CA ILE A 464 -16.78 -10.51 -27.52
C ILE A 464 -16.66 -9.23 -28.35
N GLN A 465 -15.59 -8.46 -28.17
CA GLN A 465 -15.39 -7.21 -28.90
C GLN A 465 -14.16 -7.31 -29.78
N VAL A 466 -14.37 -7.21 -31.09
CA VAL A 466 -13.35 -7.29 -32.12
C VAL A 466 -12.99 -5.88 -32.56
N PHE A 467 -11.73 -5.51 -32.42
CA PHE A 467 -11.15 -4.29 -32.95
C PHE A 467 -10.13 -4.64 -34.01
N TYR A 468 -10.19 -4.00 -35.17
CA TYR A 468 -9.19 -4.21 -36.22
C TYR A 468 -8.70 -2.89 -36.79
N ARG A 469 -7.45 -2.91 -37.25
CA ARG A 469 -6.81 -1.79 -37.93
C ARG A 469 -6.10 -2.27 -39.18
N ILE A 470 -6.28 -1.56 -40.29
CA ILE A 470 -5.67 -1.93 -41.56
C ILE A 470 -4.35 -1.16 -41.70
N ASN A 471 -3.26 -1.91 -41.83
CA ASN A 471 -1.89 -1.44 -41.95
C ASN A 471 -1.23 -2.20 -43.10
N GLU A 472 -1.67 -1.93 -44.35
CA GLU A 472 -1.24 -2.69 -45.52
C GLU A 472 0.29 -2.89 -45.58
N PRO A 473 0.77 -4.14 -45.82
CA PRO A 473 0.01 -5.30 -46.30
C PRO A 473 -0.70 -6.15 -45.21
N ASN A 474 -0.69 -5.71 -43.94
CA ASN A 474 -1.24 -6.46 -42.81
C ASN A 474 -2.46 -5.76 -42.18
N ALA A 475 -3.15 -6.46 -41.29
CA ALA A 475 -4.13 -5.92 -40.37
C ALA A 475 -3.81 -6.38 -38.96
N ASP A 476 -3.91 -5.47 -38.00
CA ASP A 476 -3.81 -5.77 -36.57
C ASP A 476 -5.21 -6.07 -36.05
N LEU A 477 -5.38 -7.24 -35.43
CA LEU A 477 -6.63 -7.74 -34.90
C LEU A 477 -6.51 -7.87 -33.37
N TYR A 478 -7.43 -7.24 -32.66
CA TYR A 478 -7.54 -7.28 -31.21
C TYR A 478 -8.92 -7.83 -30.84
N VAL A 479 -8.98 -8.75 -29.89
CA VAL A 479 -10.24 -9.28 -29.38
C VAL A 479 -10.24 -9.16 -27.86
N LEU A 480 -11.18 -8.40 -27.32
CA LEU A 480 -11.53 -8.46 -25.89
C LEU A 480 -12.62 -9.51 -25.72
N ASP A 481 -12.40 -10.44 -24.81
CA ASP A 481 -13.38 -11.49 -24.54
C ASP A 481 -14.35 -11.11 -23.42
N GLU A 482 -15.23 -12.06 -23.06
CA GLU A 482 -16.30 -11.86 -22.10
C GLU A 482 -15.86 -11.54 -20.67
N ARG A 483 -14.59 -11.79 -20.34
CA ARG A 483 -13.98 -11.44 -19.05
C ARG A 483 -12.98 -10.28 -19.16
N ASN A 484 -12.87 -9.67 -20.35
CA ASN A 484 -11.95 -8.60 -20.69
C ASN A 484 -10.48 -9.04 -20.75
N ALA A 485 -10.21 -10.28 -21.14
CA ALA A 485 -8.89 -10.71 -21.57
C ALA A 485 -8.65 -10.32 -23.03
N LEU A 486 -7.41 -9.94 -23.36
CA LEU A 486 -7.02 -9.42 -24.66
C LEU A 486 -6.28 -10.48 -25.46
N TRP A 487 -6.84 -10.84 -26.61
CA TRP A 487 -6.13 -11.52 -27.66
C TRP A 487 -5.66 -10.53 -28.73
N HIS A 488 -4.46 -10.73 -29.27
CA HIS A 488 -3.90 -9.90 -30.33
C HIS A 488 -3.17 -10.75 -31.36
N GLN A 489 -3.39 -10.45 -32.64
CA GLN A 489 -2.63 -11.04 -33.74
C GLN A 489 -2.55 -10.06 -34.92
N GLN A 490 -1.37 -10.00 -35.55
CA GLN A 490 -1.19 -9.37 -36.84
C GLN A 490 -1.35 -10.41 -37.95
N VAL A 491 -2.18 -10.13 -38.96
CA VAL A 491 -2.48 -11.04 -40.07
C VAL A 491 -2.35 -10.34 -41.44
N PRO A 492 -1.97 -11.03 -42.51
CA PRO A 492 -2.00 -10.48 -43.86
C PRO A 492 -3.41 -10.00 -44.25
N TYR A 493 -3.51 -8.81 -44.80
CA TYR A 493 -4.77 -8.19 -45.17
C TYR A 493 -5.02 -8.29 -46.68
N HIS A 494 -6.22 -8.72 -47.06
CA HIS A 494 -6.67 -8.76 -48.46
C HIS A 494 -7.96 -7.95 -48.63
N THR A 495 -9.01 -8.36 -47.92
CA THR A 495 -10.29 -7.63 -47.86
C THR A 495 -10.84 -7.69 -46.44
N GLU A 496 -11.67 -6.71 -46.08
CA GLU A 496 -12.37 -6.69 -44.79
C GLU A 496 -13.23 -7.95 -44.58
N SER A 497 -13.91 -8.41 -45.64
CA SER A 497 -14.69 -9.66 -45.61
C SER A 497 -13.81 -10.88 -45.32
N SER A 498 -12.66 -11.02 -45.98
CA SER A 498 -11.74 -12.14 -45.75
C SER A 498 -11.13 -12.16 -44.34
N LEU A 499 -11.08 -11.00 -43.66
CA LEU A 499 -10.59 -10.88 -42.29
C LEU A 499 -11.67 -11.25 -41.27
N LEU A 500 -12.87 -10.67 -41.42
CA LEU A 500 -13.90 -10.71 -40.36
C LEU A 500 -14.88 -11.88 -40.50
N VAL A 501 -15.18 -12.35 -41.72
CA VAL A 501 -16.12 -13.46 -41.95
C VAL A 501 -15.64 -14.76 -41.29
N PRO A 502 -14.37 -15.21 -41.44
CA PRO A 502 -13.89 -16.41 -40.76
C PRO A 502 -13.99 -16.32 -39.23
N LEU A 503 -13.68 -15.14 -38.68
CA LEU A 503 -13.73 -14.88 -37.25
C LEU A 503 -15.17 -14.92 -36.72
N GLN A 504 -16.13 -14.34 -37.44
CA GLN A 504 -17.54 -14.42 -37.08
C GLN A 504 -18.06 -15.86 -37.12
N ARG A 505 -17.60 -16.70 -38.07
CA ARG A 505 -17.99 -18.12 -38.13
C ARG A 505 -17.51 -18.84 -36.89
N PHE A 506 -16.24 -18.61 -36.54
CA PHE A 506 -15.63 -19.15 -35.34
C PHE A 506 -16.40 -18.79 -34.06
N PHE A 507 -16.73 -17.50 -33.86
CA PHE A 507 -17.50 -17.09 -32.69
C PHE A 507 -18.91 -17.67 -32.68
N GLN A 508 -19.58 -17.76 -33.83
CA GLN A 508 -20.91 -18.37 -33.91
C GLN A 508 -20.87 -19.86 -33.52
N SER A 509 -19.89 -20.62 -34.01
CA SER A 509 -19.68 -22.02 -33.62
C SER A 509 -19.42 -22.16 -32.12
N LEU A 510 -18.59 -21.29 -31.55
CA LEU A 510 -18.28 -21.26 -30.12
C LEU A 510 -19.53 -20.96 -29.28
N VAL A 511 -20.32 -19.96 -29.67
CA VAL A 511 -21.59 -19.63 -29.00
C VAL A 511 -22.58 -20.77 -29.10
N TYR A 512 -22.73 -21.39 -30.28
CA TYR A 512 -23.61 -22.52 -30.50
C TYR A 512 -23.26 -23.70 -29.57
N ARG A 513 -21.97 -24.07 -29.47
CA ARG A 513 -21.50 -25.12 -28.57
C ARG A 513 -21.77 -24.79 -27.11
N ARG A 514 -21.52 -23.54 -26.70
CA ARG A 514 -21.82 -23.09 -25.33
C ARG A 514 -23.30 -23.23 -25.00
N VAL A 515 -24.19 -22.82 -25.91
CA VAL A 515 -25.65 -22.94 -25.74
C VAL A 515 -26.08 -24.41 -25.71
N ALA A 516 -25.51 -25.26 -26.56
CA ALA A 516 -25.83 -26.69 -26.60
C ALA A 516 -25.48 -27.44 -25.29
N LEU A 517 -24.52 -26.93 -24.50
CA LEU A 517 -24.12 -27.48 -23.21
C LEU A 517 -24.94 -26.94 -22.03
N LEU A 518 -25.87 -26.00 -22.24
CA LEU A 518 -26.70 -25.44 -21.16
C LEU A 518 -27.84 -26.40 -20.77
N PRO A 519 -28.14 -26.56 -19.46
CA PRO A 519 -29.35 -27.23 -19.02
C PRO A 519 -30.60 -26.52 -19.54
N LEU A 520 -31.54 -27.27 -20.13
CA LEU A 520 -32.76 -26.72 -20.72
C LEU A 520 -33.74 -26.10 -19.70
N ASP A 521 -33.57 -26.42 -18.42
CA ASP A 521 -34.53 -26.07 -17.35
C ASP A 521 -34.30 -24.69 -16.70
N ASN A 522 -33.25 -23.93 -17.09
CA ASN A 522 -32.90 -22.67 -16.43
C ASN A 522 -32.61 -21.49 -17.41
N PRO A 523 -33.66 -20.83 -17.94
CA PRO A 523 -33.55 -19.78 -18.97
C PRO A 523 -33.03 -18.42 -18.47
N LEU A 524 -32.60 -18.30 -17.20
CA LEU A 524 -32.04 -17.06 -16.64
C LEU A 524 -30.51 -16.94 -16.84
N GLU A 525 -29.82 -18.01 -17.26
CA GLU A 525 -28.38 -18.00 -17.60
C GLU A 525 -28.09 -17.68 -19.09
N SER A 526 -29.13 -17.43 -19.89
CA SER A 526 -29.05 -17.46 -21.35
C SER A 526 -28.98 -16.07 -21.99
N THR A 527 -27.95 -15.28 -21.66
CA THR A 527 -27.56 -14.18 -22.56
C THR A 527 -26.57 -14.76 -23.58
N PRO A 528 -26.94 -14.89 -24.86
CA PRO A 528 -25.98 -15.34 -25.87
C PRO A 528 -24.87 -14.30 -25.99
N LEU A 529 -23.63 -14.78 -26.00
CA LEU A 529 -22.47 -13.94 -26.25
C LEU A 529 -22.55 -13.33 -27.63
N GLU A 530 -22.66 -12.00 -27.68
CA GLU A 530 -22.67 -11.24 -28.92
C GLU A 530 -21.24 -10.83 -29.31
N ALA A 531 -20.93 -10.91 -30.60
CA ALA A 531 -19.69 -10.41 -31.16
C ALA A 531 -19.91 -9.01 -31.76
N LEU A 532 -19.27 -8.00 -31.17
CA LEU A 532 -19.30 -6.59 -31.58
C LEU A 532 -18.04 -6.25 -32.38
N TYR A 533 -18.19 -5.47 -33.46
CA TYR A 533 -17.10 -5.18 -34.39
C TYR A 533 -16.79 -3.69 -34.44
N TYR A 534 -15.50 -3.35 -34.44
CA TYR A 534 -15.01 -1.99 -34.44
C TYR A 534 -13.77 -1.84 -35.31
N ARG A 535 -13.68 -0.73 -36.05
CA ARG A 535 -12.49 -0.35 -36.82
C ARG A 535 -11.75 0.79 -36.13
N LEU A 536 -10.44 0.68 -36.05
CA LEU A 536 -9.56 1.76 -35.60
C LEU A 536 -9.17 2.63 -36.80
N THR A 537 -9.45 3.94 -36.76
CA THR A 537 -9.13 4.88 -37.85
C THR A 537 -8.26 6.05 -37.35
N PRO A 538 -7.37 6.63 -38.20
CA PRO A 538 -7.09 6.25 -39.59
C PRO A 538 -6.25 4.97 -39.73
N ASP A 539 -6.36 4.35 -40.90
CA ASP A 539 -5.52 3.23 -41.33
C ASP A 539 -4.06 3.69 -41.56
N GLY A 540 -3.15 2.72 -41.62
CA GLY A 540 -1.72 2.94 -41.91
C GLY A 540 -0.87 3.15 -40.67
N SER A 541 0.43 3.31 -40.87
CA SER A 541 1.45 3.28 -39.80
C SER A 541 1.43 4.44 -38.80
N GLY A 542 0.53 5.42 -38.98
CA GLY A 542 0.37 6.54 -38.05
C GLY A 542 -0.29 6.14 -36.73
N ARG A 543 -0.68 7.13 -35.92
CA ARG A 543 -1.47 6.89 -34.69
C ARG A 543 -2.97 6.83 -35.02
N ALA A 544 -3.65 5.77 -34.62
CA ALA A 544 -5.10 5.72 -34.66
C ALA A 544 -5.69 6.76 -33.69
N ARG A 545 -6.87 7.29 -33.99
CA ARG A 545 -7.51 8.35 -33.20
C ARG A 545 -8.96 8.09 -32.86
N ARG A 546 -9.62 7.14 -33.54
CA ARG A 546 -11.05 6.89 -33.39
C ARG A 546 -11.35 5.40 -33.45
N VAL A 547 -12.40 5.02 -32.72
CA VAL A 547 -13.02 3.70 -32.77
C VAL A 547 -14.37 3.87 -33.46
N GLU A 548 -14.57 3.20 -34.59
CA GLU A 548 -15.80 3.23 -35.37
C GLU A 548 -16.54 1.89 -35.24
N HIS A 549 -17.78 1.92 -34.78
CA HIS A 549 -18.62 0.72 -34.76
C HIS A 549 -18.91 0.24 -36.19
N ARG A 550 -18.83 -1.06 -36.41
CA ARG A 550 -19.09 -1.73 -37.68
C ARG A 550 -20.21 -2.76 -37.49
N PRO A 551 -21.13 -2.89 -38.47
CA PRO A 551 -22.15 -3.94 -38.41
C PRO A 551 -21.48 -5.31 -38.41
N THR A 552 -22.13 -6.28 -37.76
CA THR A 552 -21.70 -7.68 -37.79
C THR A 552 -21.52 -8.15 -39.23
N PRO A 553 -20.41 -8.81 -39.59
CA PRO A 553 -20.16 -9.28 -40.95
C PRO A 553 -21.28 -10.20 -41.44
N THR A 554 -21.87 -9.87 -42.60
CA THR A 554 -22.89 -10.72 -43.23
C THR A 554 -22.25 -11.98 -43.80
N MET A 555 -22.67 -13.14 -43.31
CA MET A 555 -22.35 -14.44 -43.89
C MET A 555 -23.14 -14.64 -45.17
N LEU A 556 -22.55 -14.34 -46.32
CA LEU A 556 -23.08 -14.87 -47.57
C LEU A 556 -22.75 -16.37 -47.62
N SER A 557 -23.71 -17.19 -48.05
CA SER A 557 -23.50 -18.61 -48.35
C SER A 557 -22.55 -18.72 -49.54
N ASP A 558 -21.25 -18.61 -49.27
CA ASP A 558 -20.21 -18.81 -50.27
C ASP A 558 -19.89 -20.31 -50.34
N PRO A 559 -20.25 -21.00 -51.45
CA PRO A 559 -19.92 -22.41 -51.64
C PRO A 559 -18.42 -22.67 -51.81
N SER A 560 -17.57 -21.63 -51.81
CA SER A 560 -16.10 -21.74 -51.85
C SER A 560 -15.42 -21.61 -50.48
N PHE A 561 -16.19 -21.42 -49.41
CA PHE A 561 -15.65 -21.33 -48.05
C PHE A 561 -15.62 -22.71 -47.38
N PHE A 562 -14.45 -23.16 -46.95
CA PHE A 562 -14.22 -24.46 -46.34
C PHE A 562 -14.46 -24.44 -44.84
N ASP A 563 -15.26 -25.38 -44.34
CA ASP A 563 -15.44 -25.57 -42.90
C ASP A 563 -14.34 -26.50 -42.39
N VAL A 564 -13.42 -25.92 -41.62
CA VAL A 564 -12.32 -26.63 -40.96
C VAL A 564 -12.62 -26.66 -39.47
N GLN A 565 -13.02 -27.83 -38.98
CA GLN A 565 -13.23 -28.09 -37.57
C GLN A 565 -11.97 -28.73 -36.98
N ALA A 566 -11.49 -28.20 -35.86
CA ALA A 566 -10.42 -28.81 -35.08
C ALA A 566 -10.98 -29.40 -33.79
N ILE A 567 -10.57 -30.61 -33.44
CA ILE A 567 -10.86 -31.25 -32.16
C ILE A 567 -9.52 -31.48 -31.46
N ILE A 568 -9.45 -31.02 -30.22
CA ILE A 568 -8.25 -31.12 -29.41
C ILE A 568 -8.54 -31.93 -28.15
N GLU A 569 -7.78 -33.01 -27.96
CA GLU A 569 -7.95 -33.94 -26.85
C GLU A 569 -6.64 -34.15 -26.08
N GLU A 570 -6.73 -34.47 -24.79
CA GLU A 570 -5.56 -34.84 -23.98
C GLU A 570 -5.22 -36.32 -24.21
N ALA A 571 -4.18 -36.61 -24.98
CA ALA A 571 -3.75 -37.98 -25.29
C ALA A 571 -2.99 -38.64 -24.12
N SER A 572 -2.24 -37.85 -23.36
CA SER A 572 -1.62 -38.23 -22.08
C SER A 572 -1.44 -36.99 -21.21
N PRO A 573 -1.19 -37.10 -19.89
CA PRO A 573 -1.07 -35.93 -19.01
C PRO A 573 -0.06 -34.90 -19.55
N GLY A 574 -0.56 -33.76 -20.02
CA GLY A 574 0.25 -32.69 -20.62
C GLY A 574 0.64 -32.86 -22.09
N GLN A 575 0.17 -33.91 -22.78
CA GLN A 575 0.32 -34.09 -24.22
C GLN A 575 -1.04 -34.01 -24.91
N VAL A 576 -1.12 -33.12 -25.89
CA VAL A 576 -2.34 -32.80 -26.63
C VAL A 576 -2.28 -33.48 -28.00
N SER A 577 -3.38 -34.08 -28.43
CA SER A 577 -3.56 -34.65 -29.77
C SER A 577 -4.54 -33.81 -30.58
N VAL A 578 -4.25 -33.61 -31.86
CA VAL A 578 -5.08 -32.80 -32.77
C VAL A 578 -5.73 -33.67 -33.84
N THR A 579 -7.03 -33.50 -34.03
CA THR A 579 -7.79 -34.06 -35.17
C THR A 579 -8.45 -32.92 -35.94
N LEU A 580 -8.23 -32.87 -37.25
CA LEU A 580 -8.80 -31.86 -38.14
C LEU A 580 -9.84 -32.51 -39.05
N TYR A 581 -11.01 -31.90 -39.15
CA TYR A 581 -12.05 -32.25 -40.09
C TYR A 581 -12.15 -31.16 -41.15
N CYS A 582 -12.01 -31.55 -42.42
CA CYS A 582 -12.17 -30.65 -43.56
C CYS A 582 -13.32 -31.17 -44.43
N ASP A 583 -14.42 -30.41 -44.53
CA ASP A 583 -15.65 -30.81 -45.25
C ASP A 583 -16.13 -32.24 -44.87
N GLY A 584 -16.02 -32.59 -43.59
CA GLY A 584 -16.42 -33.89 -43.05
C GLY A 584 -15.43 -35.05 -43.27
N THR A 585 -14.27 -34.81 -43.89
CA THR A 585 -13.17 -35.80 -43.95
C THR A 585 -12.27 -35.63 -42.73
N GLU A 586 -12.04 -36.71 -41.99
CA GLU A 586 -11.19 -36.75 -40.79
C GLU A 586 -9.71 -36.88 -41.17
N PHE A 587 -8.87 -36.09 -40.50
CA PHE A 587 -7.41 -36.20 -40.53
C PHE A 587 -6.91 -36.15 -39.09
N SER A 588 -6.32 -37.24 -38.61
CA SER A 588 -5.85 -37.34 -37.23
C SER A 588 -4.32 -37.36 -37.15
N GLU A 589 -3.78 -36.85 -36.05
CA GLU A 589 -2.36 -36.97 -35.72
C GLU A 589 -1.93 -38.44 -35.58
N LEU A 590 -2.85 -39.33 -35.20
CA LEU A 590 -2.61 -40.78 -35.15
C LEU A 590 -2.34 -41.40 -36.52
N GLU A 591 -2.99 -40.90 -37.57
CA GLU A 591 -2.84 -41.42 -38.94
C GLU A 591 -1.66 -40.79 -39.67
N HIS A 592 -1.43 -39.49 -39.48
CA HIS A 592 -0.49 -38.72 -40.29
C HIS A 592 0.75 -38.21 -39.53
N GLY A 593 0.78 -38.32 -38.20
CA GLY A 593 1.87 -37.83 -37.35
C GLY A 593 2.25 -36.38 -37.68
N ASP A 594 3.55 -36.12 -37.80
CA ASP A 594 4.12 -34.81 -38.13
C ASP A 594 3.64 -34.24 -39.48
N GLN A 595 3.07 -35.07 -40.36
CA GLN A 595 2.60 -34.64 -41.69
C GLN A 595 1.15 -34.14 -41.69
N LEU A 596 0.43 -34.21 -40.57
CA LEU A 596 -0.99 -33.84 -40.47
C LEU A 596 -1.31 -32.51 -41.18
N PHE A 597 -0.63 -31.44 -40.80
CA PHE A 597 -0.88 -30.10 -41.36
C PHE A 597 -0.57 -30.02 -42.86
N SER A 598 0.45 -30.73 -43.34
CA SER A 598 0.81 -30.75 -44.77
C SER A 598 -0.21 -31.49 -45.64
N VAL A 599 -0.79 -32.57 -45.13
CA VAL A 599 -1.84 -33.35 -45.81
C VAL A 599 -3.12 -32.53 -45.90
N VAL A 600 -3.53 -31.89 -44.79
CA VAL A 600 -4.71 -31.03 -44.76
C VAL A 600 -4.51 -29.79 -45.64
N ALA A 601 -3.33 -29.16 -45.60
CA ALA A 601 -2.98 -28.03 -46.46
C ALA A 601 -3.10 -28.38 -47.96
N ARG A 602 -2.55 -29.53 -48.38
CA ARG A 602 -2.66 -30.01 -49.77
C ARG A 602 -4.10 -30.26 -50.17
N ARG A 603 -4.89 -30.88 -49.29
CA ARG A 603 -6.31 -31.15 -49.53
C ARG A 603 -7.10 -29.86 -49.75
N ILE A 604 -6.85 -28.83 -48.93
CA ILE A 604 -7.50 -27.54 -49.08
C ILE A 604 -7.07 -26.85 -50.38
N LEU A 605 -5.79 -26.93 -50.78
CA LEU A 605 -5.33 -26.37 -52.06
C LEU A 605 -5.97 -27.04 -53.28
N GLU A 606 -6.09 -28.37 -53.29
CA GLU A 606 -6.69 -29.13 -54.40
C GLU A 606 -8.15 -28.76 -54.69
N GLN A 607 -8.87 -28.28 -53.67
CA GLN A 607 -10.29 -27.94 -53.77
C GLN A 607 -10.54 -26.46 -54.09
N ARG A 608 -9.50 -25.60 -54.06
CA ARG A 608 -9.64 -24.17 -54.37
C ARG A 608 -9.90 -23.94 -55.85
N ARG A 609 -10.91 -23.13 -56.15
CA ARG A 609 -11.28 -22.74 -57.52
C ARG A 609 -10.52 -21.52 -58.04
N GLU A 610 -10.00 -20.68 -57.15
CA GLU A 610 -9.21 -19.51 -57.50
C GLU A 610 -7.71 -19.73 -57.23
N PRO A 611 -6.81 -19.22 -58.10
CA PRO A 611 -5.36 -19.34 -57.92
C PRO A 611 -4.79 -18.42 -56.82
N GLN A 612 -5.64 -17.64 -56.14
CA GLN A 612 -5.19 -16.75 -55.05
C GLN A 612 -4.95 -17.55 -53.75
N ARG A 613 -3.72 -17.45 -53.23
CA ARG A 613 -3.29 -18.08 -51.98
C ARG A 613 -3.82 -17.31 -50.76
N TYR A 614 -5.12 -17.39 -50.47
CA TYR A 614 -5.65 -16.88 -49.20
C TYR A 614 -5.40 -17.87 -48.04
N ARG A 615 -5.35 -17.38 -46.80
CA ARG A 615 -5.04 -18.20 -45.62
C ARG A 615 -6.17 -19.21 -45.33
N CYS A 616 -5.81 -20.35 -44.76
CA CYS A 616 -6.78 -21.25 -44.15
C CYS A 616 -7.14 -20.77 -42.76
N TYR A 617 -8.43 -20.86 -42.45
CA TYR A 617 -9.01 -20.47 -41.17
C TYR A 617 -9.75 -21.65 -40.55
N ILE A 618 -9.66 -21.75 -39.23
CA ILE A 618 -10.43 -22.72 -38.44
C ILE A 618 -11.77 -22.09 -38.10
N THR A 619 -12.85 -22.74 -38.51
CA THR A 619 -14.23 -22.27 -38.34
C THR A 619 -14.89 -22.80 -37.08
N ASP A 620 -14.37 -23.90 -36.54
CA ASP A 620 -14.90 -24.52 -35.34
C ASP A 620 -13.77 -25.22 -34.57
N LEU A 621 -13.81 -25.12 -33.24
CA LEU A 621 -12.79 -25.67 -32.36
C LEU A 621 -13.45 -26.30 -31.13
N ASP A 622 -13.21 -27.60 -30.95
CA ASP A 622 -13.66 -28.36 -29.80
C ASP A 622 -12.50 -28.60 -28.84
N LEU A 623 -12.64 -28.09 -27.61
CA LEU A 623 -11.70 -28.24 -26.50
C LEU A 623 -12.28 -29.07 -25.34
N SER A 624 -13.40 -29.78 -25.55
CA SER A 624 -14.09 -30.54 -24.49
C SER A 624 -13.19 -31.60 -23.84
N GLY A 625 -12.30 -32.22 -24.61
CA GLY A 625 -11.30 -33.18 -24.12
C GLY A 625 -10.30 -32.59 -23.12
N ILE A 626 -10.03 -31.27 -23.19
CA ILE A 626 -9.13 -30.55 -22.29
C ILE A 626 -9.90 -29.92 -21.13
N LEU A 627 -11.04 -29.28 -21.42
CA LEU A 627 -11.79 -28.44 -20.47
C LEU A 627 -12.72 -29.24 -19.54
N ARG A 628 -12.96 -30.52 -19.84
CA ARG A 628 -13.88 -31.40 -19.08
C ARG A 628 -15.22 -30.70 -18.81
N GLU A 629 -15.66 -30.62 -17.55
CA GLU A 629 -16.94 -30.01 -17.14
C GLU A 629 -16.90 -28.47 -17.03
N THR A 630 -15.74 -27.83 -17.21
CA THR A 630 -15.63 -26.37 -17.08
C THR A 630 -15.84 -25.65 -18.41
N ARG A 631 -16.64 -24.57 -18.40
CA ARG A 631 -16.79 -23.68 -19.55
C ARG A 631 -15.48 -22.89 -19.74
N GLY A 632 -14.70 -23.22 -20.77
CA GLY A 632 -13.47 -22.50 -21.10
C GLY A 632 -13.74 -21.08 -21.61
N GLN A 633 -12.84 -20.15 -21.31
CA GLN A 633 -12.91 -18.74 -21.71
C GLN A 633 -12.56 -18.56 -23.19
N THR A 634 -13.15 -17.59 -23.90
CA THR A 634 -12.95 -17.42 -25.37
C THR A 634 -11.49 -17.19 -25.75
N ILE A 635 -10.71 -16.51 -24.91
CA ILE A 635 -9.25 -16.31 -25.11
C ILE A 635 -8.49 -17.63 -25.32
N LEU A 636 -8.87 -18.71 -24.63
CA LEU A 636 -8.23 -20.02 -24.77
C LEU A 636 -8.48 -20.61 -26.16
N PHE A 637 -9.73 -20.52 -26.64
CA PHE A 637 -10.10 -20.96 -27.98
C PHE A 637 -9.36 -20.16 -29.06
N LEU A 638 -9.21 -18.84 -28.88
CA LEU A 638 -8.46 -17.99 -29.81
C LEU A 638 -6.96 -18.31 -29.84
N ARG A 639 -6.35 -18.70 -28.70
CA ARG A 639 -4.95 -19.13 -28.64
C ARG A 639 -4.72 -20.41 -29.44
N TYR A 640 -5.51 -21.46 -29.20
CA TYR A 640 -5.42 -22.72 -29.95
C TYR A 640 -5.73 -22.52 -31.43
N LYS A 641 -6.76 -21.73 -31.76
CA LYS A 641 -7.07 -21.34 -33.14
C LYS A 641 -5.86 -20.72 -33.82
N ALA A 642 -5.21 -19.75 -33.19
CA ALA A 642 -4.05 -19.05 -33.76
C ALA A 642 -2.85 -19.98 -33.97
N GLU A 643 -2.60 -20.90 -33.05
CA GLU A 643 -1.50 -21.88 -33.14
C GLU A 643 -1.73 -22.88 -34.28
N LEU A 644 -2.93 -23.46 -34.35
CA LEU A 644 -3.29 -24.40 -35.42
C LEU A 644 -3.31 -23.71 -36.79
N GLU A 645 -3.87 -22.49 -36.88
CA GLU A 645 -3.83 -21.71 -38.12
C GLU A 645 -2.42 -21.32 -38.53
N ARG A 646 -1.51 -21.07 -37.58
CA ARG A 646 -0.10 -20.80 -37.90
C ARG A 646 0.54 -22.05 -38.51
N SER A 647 0.35 -23.23 -37.92
CA SER A 647 0.90 -24.48 -38.41
C SER A 647 0.33 -24.87 -39.77
N LEU A 648 -0.97 -24.73 -39.96
CA LEU A 648 -1.65 -25.00 -41.22
C LEU A 648 -1.20 -24.05 -42.34
N ASN A 649 -1.08 -22.75 -42.05
CA ASN A 649 -0.64 -21.77 -43.04
C ASN A 649 0.86 -21.86 -43.36
N ALA A 650 1.70 -22.21 -42.38
CA ALA A 650 3.12 -22.51 -42.66
C ALA A 650 3.27 -23.68 -43.63
N ALA A 651 2.50 -24.76 -43.41
CA ALA A 651 2.48 -25.90 -44.32
C ALA A 651 1.93 -25.55 -45.72
N LEU A 652 1.01 -24.59 -45.83
CA LEU A 652 0.52 -24.07 -47.12
C LEU A 652 1.57 -23.24 -47.86
N ASP A 653 2.39 -22.46 -47.14
CA ASP A 653 3.43 -21.63 -47.73
C ASP A 653 4.62 -22.47 -48.24
N GLU A 654 4.84 -23.66 -47.67
CA GLU A 654 5.84 -24.64 -48.10
C GLU A 654 5.43 -25.45 -49.35
N LEU A 655 4.15 -25.39 -49.76
CA LEU A 655 3.59 -26.05 -50.95
C LEU A 655 3.53 -25.13 -52.19
#